data_AF-A0A6H5I5F3-F1
#
_entry.id   AF-A0A6H5I5F3-F1
#
_cell.length_a   1.000
_cell.length_b   1.000
_cell.length_c   1.000
_cell.angle_alpha   90.00
_cell.angle_beta   90.00
_cell.angle_gamma   90.00
#
_symmetry.space_group_name_H-M   'P 1'
#
loop_
_entity.id
_entity.type
_entity.pdbx_description
1 polymer ?
#
loop_
_entity_poly.entity_id
_entity_poly.type
_entity_poly.pdbx_seq_one_letter_code
_entity_poly.pdbx_strand_id
1 'polypeptide(L)'
;MSVGRKQNNRKCRILCTAESYFLFDVKKKCFSRRVAVIDIDSTQLDLNADRLLGYVIRDERTRRTADAAAGVDAIGTFEYALNVQPVQHGFTYSPMSVIESSRRDLSTPQEQSRIEFENKKSLLLHITRVHEDANDYAGDKLFHQNTVHEGRKNYECDKCKKIFAQKWDLLRHQRIVHEDRQDFACDNCGKKFGQRSHLLEHQKTVHEGRKDFACDECEQKFGHKSSLVSHKKRIHEGRKDFACDKCEKKFGRKSDFIRHRNTVHEGRKDYPCDKCENKSRNKSDLLQHQKTVHEGRKDHLCDKCDQKFGHRSVLIRHRKTVHESRKDYACNKCERKFGQKSDLLKHLSTVHEGRKDYSCDKCERKFSQKGNLLRHQMTVHEVCLDFEKKEIKIKFLDRAESFKIGIRHGTTLGALESAGYNLSLQARLRMMKYWMQIRGNDTDHLISEYNGNTMMLIAVLAVLGLLNSVVGLVKYQPEAVHLSFGDDVHDIVVTWSTKQDTGESIVEYGIGGMILTATGNSTLFVDGGKKKHKQYIHRVWLKDLTPGSKYVYHCGSPLGWSDMFYFETAPEDQENWSPELVIFGDMGNENAQSLGRLQDETQRGLYDAVIHVGDFAYDMNSHDARVGDEFMKQIQSVAAYLPYMTCAGNHEEKYNFSNYRARFTMPGDSEGLFYSFNMGPVHFVAIETEAYYFMNYGLKQLVKQYEWLDKDLTEANKPENRAQRPWIVTFGHRPMYCSNANADDCTNHETLVRVGLPFFNWFGLEDLFFKHKVDLEIWAHEHSYERLFPMYNFRVQNGSRSAPYTNYRAPVHIVTGSAGCKEGREKFVPRQPSWSAFRSSDYGYTRMKAYNKTHLYLEQVSDDKEGEVIDRVWLIKDNILPRYVDVTVKN
;
A
#
# COMPACT_ATOMS: atom_id res chain seq x y z
N MET A 1 -9.13 -77.98 71.33
CA MET A 1 -9.45 -76.95 72.34
C MET A 1 -8.53 -75.77 72.06
N SER A 2 -8.98 -74.66 71.43
CA SER A 2 -9.83 -73.55 71.93
C SER A 2 -9.01 -72.52 72.74
N VAL A 3 -9.06 -71.19 72.58
CA VAL A 3 -9.95 -70.23 71.86
C VAL A 3 -9.08 -69.10 71.26
N GLY A 4 -9.39 -68.36 70.18
CA GLY A 4 -10.45 -68.55 69.17
C GLY A 4 -10.87 -67.27 68.41
N ARG A 5 -10.33 -67.06 67.18
CA ARG A 5 -10.81 -66.19 66.07
C ARG A 5 -10.65 -64.66 66.18
N LYS A 6 -10.13 -63.92 65.18
CA LYS A 6 -9.53 -64.25 63.86
C LYS A 6 -8.37 -63.25 63.60
N GLN A 7 -7.12 -63.70 63.58
CA GLN A 7 -5.97 -62.88 63.16
C GLN A 7 -5.68 -63.04 61.67
N ASN A 8 -5.14 -61.98 61.04
CA ASN A 8 -4.80 -61.99 59.61
C ASN A 8 -3.51 -61.17 59.38
N ASN A 9 -2.34 -61.81 59.48
CA ASN A 9 -1.03 -61.18 59.30
C ASN A 9 -0.64 -61.16 57.81
N ARG A 10 -0.39 -59.96 57.24
CA ARG A 10 -0.02 -59.81 55.82
C ARG A 10 1.47 -59.50 55.64
N LYS A 11 2.19 -60.41 54.99
CA LYS A 11 3.54 -60.19 54.42
C LYS A 11 3.50 -60.56 52.93
N CYS A 12 3.77 -59.62 52.03
CA CYS A 12 3.82 -59.90 50.59
C CYS A 12 5.27 -60.02 50.12
N ARG A 13 5.68 -61.27 49.87
CA ARG A 13 6.95 -61.63 49.22
C ARG A 13 6.66 -61.95 47.75
N ILE A 14 7.60 -61.63 46.87
CA ILE A 14 7.57 -62.01 45.45
C ILE A 14 7.94 -63.49 45.32
N LEU A 15 7.22 -64.27 44.52
CA LEU A 15 7.68 -65.51 43.87
C LEU A 15 6.72 -65.89 42.72
N CYS A 16 7.27 -66.51 41.67
CA CYS A 16 6.57 -66.85 40.43
C CYS A 16 6.05 -68.29 40.41
N THR A 17 5.02 -68.55 39.60
CA THR A 17 4.75 -69.74 38.74
C THR A 17 3.31 -69.61 38.18
N ALA A 18 2.86 -70.35 37.17
CA ALA A 18 3.42 -70.77 35.87
C ALA A 18 2.32 -71.57 35.13
N GLU A 19 2.11 -71.33 33.82
CA GLU A 19 1.41 -72.23 32.88
C GLU A 19 -0.11 -72.51 33.20
N SER A 20 -0.98 -72.97 32.29
CA SER A 20 -0.78 -73.66 31.01
C SER A 20 -2.02 -73.56 30.06
N TYR A 21 -1.77 -73.64 28.74
CA TYR A 21 -2.64 -74.12 27.63
C TYR A 21 -4.10 -73.60 27.47
N PHE A 22 -4.55 -73.18 26.28
CA PHE A 22 -4.56 -73.97 25.04
C PHE A 22 -3.82 -73.37 23.82
N LEU A 23 -3.36 -74.27 22.94
CA LEU A 23 -2.81 -73.96 21.62
C LEU A 23 -3.93 -73.65 20.60
N PHE A 24 -3.60 -72.85 19.58
CA PHE A 24 -3.70 -73.31 18.19
C PHE A 24 -2.71 -72.55 17.28
N ASP A 25 -1.76 -73.27 16.69
CA ASP A 25 -0.96 -72.84 15.54
C ASP A 25 -1.61 -73.40 14.27
N VAL A 26 -2.01 -72.53 13.33
CA VAL A 26 -2.10 -72.89 11.91
C VAL A 26 -1.52 -71.77 11.04
N LYS A 27 -0.20 -71.83 10.86
CA LYS A 27 0.49 -71.89 9.54
C LYS A 27 -0.18 -71.23 8.32
N LYS A 28 0.64 -70.39 7.67
CA LYS A 28 0.88 -70.31 6.21
C LYS A 28 -0.33 -70.06 5.27
N LYS A 29 -0.22 -69.02 4.44
CA LYS A 29 0.39 -69.15 3.09
C LYS A 29 0.57 -67.79 2.41
N CYS A 30 1.75 -67.56 1.83
CA CYS A 30 1.88 -66.64 0.71
C CYS A 30 1.09 -67.18 -0.48
N PHE A 31 0.44 -66.33 -1.27
CA PHE A 31 0.39 -66.56 -2.72
C PHE A 31 0.30 -65.25 -3.52
N SER A 32 1.06 -65.24 -4.61
CA SER A 32 1.09 -64.20 -5.64
C SER A 32 -0.04 -64.40 -6.65
N ARG A 33 -0.58 -63.29 -7.19
CA ARG A 33 -0.99 -63.03 -8.61
C ARG A 33 -1.68 -61.65 -8.63
N ARG A 34 -1.32 -60.67 -9.48
CA ARG A 34 -1.27 -60.58 -10.97
C ARG A 34 -2.66 -60.49 -11.64
N VAL A 35 -2.71 -59.64 -12.67
CA VAL A 35 -3.80 -59.38 -13.65
C VAL A 35 -4.99 -58.60 -13.05
N ALA A 36 -5.46 -57.41 -13.47
CA ALA A 36 -5.29 -56.50 -14.63
C ALA A 36 -6.48 -56.44 -15.63
N VAL A 37 -6.57 -55.28 -16.29
CA VAL A 37 -7.28 -54.95 -17.55
C VAL A 37 -8.81 -54.68 -17.50
N ILE A 38 -9.22 -53.80 -18.44
CA ILE A 38 -10.56 -53.49 -18.99
C ILE A 38 -11.38 -52.45 -18.18
N ASP A 39 -11.72 -51.21 -18.60
CA ASP A 39 -11.77 -50.44 -19.89
C ASP A 39 -13.23 -50.11 -20.34
N ILE A 40 -13.40 -49.00 -21.09
CA ILE A 40 -14.59 -48.51 -21.87
C ILE A 40 -15.95 -48.25 -21.13
N ASP A 41 -16.87 -47.35 -21.56
CA ASP A 41 -16.87 -46.26 -22.57
C ASP A 41 -17.98 -45.19 -22.30
N SER A 42 -18.04 -44.15 -23.17
CA SER A 42 -19.17 -43.36 -23.75
C SER A 42 -20.65 -43.55 -23.29
N THR A 43 -21.66 -42.68 -23.52
CA THR A 43 -22.08 -41.67 -24.55
C THR A 43 -23.07 -40.66 -23.88
N GLN A 44 -23.27 -39.37 -24.22
CA GLN A 44 -23.75 -38.62 -25.42
C GLN A 44 -25.28 -38.31 -25.46
N LEU A 45 -25.67 -37.21 -26.16
CA LEU A 45 -26.99 -36.74 -26.67
C LEU A 45 -27.80 -35.68 -25.85
N ASP A 46 -28.60 -34.73 -26.40
CA ASP A 46 -28.61 -33.99 -27.72
C ASP A 46 -29.75 -32.88 -27.77
N LEU A 47 -29.79 -32.02 -28.83
CA LEU A 47 -30.91 -31.16 -29.38
C LEU A 47 -31.36 -29.89 -28.58
N ASN A 48 -31.95 -28.77 -29.11
CA ASN A 48 -32.23 -28.17 -30.45
C ASN A 48 -32.72 -26.67 -30.29
N ALA A 49 -33.26 -25.95 -31.29
CA ALA A 49 -32.59 -25.22 -32.41
C ALA A 49 -33.60 -24.36 -33.28
N ASP A 50 -33.44 -23.03 -33.43
CA ASP A 50 -34.24 -22.14 -34.37
C ASP A 50 -33.49 -20.79 -34.66
N ARG A 51 -33.16 -20.39 -35.92
CA ARG A 51 -33.93 -19.68 -37.01
C ARG A 51 -34.04 -18.14 -36.85
N LEU A 52 -33.98 -17.26 -37.89
CA LEU A 52 -33.57 -17.30 -39.33
C LEU A 52 -33.51 -15.85 -39.91
N LEU A 53 -32.93 -15.65 -41.12
CA LEU A 53 -32.89 -14.48 -42.06
C LEU A 53 -31.45 -13.91 -42.28
N GLY A 54 -30.89 -13.71 -43.49
CA GLY A 54 -31.25 -14.16 -44.85
C GLY A 54 -30.49 -13.38 -45.97
N TYR A 55 -29.95 -14.08 -46.99
CA TYR A 55 -29.74 -13.70 -48.44
C TYR A 55 -29.18 -12.28 -48.80
N VAL A 56 -28.27 -12.01 -49.78
CA VAL A 56 -27.74 -12.78 -50.93
C VAL A 56 -26.51 -12.11 -51.64
N ILE A 57 -25.61 -12.95 -52.20
CA ILE A 57 -24.67 -12.86 -53.37
C ILE A 57 -24.13 -11.50 -53.92
N ARG A 58 -22.78 -11.41 -54.06
CA ARG A 58 -21.95 -11.07 -55.27
C ARG A 58 -20.49 -10.76 -54.84
N ASP A 59 -19.42 -11.04 -55.57
CA ASP A 59 -19.18 -11.80 -56.82
C ASP A 59 -17.73 -12.36 -56.82
N GLU A 60 -17.38 -13.20 -57.79
CA GLU A 60 -16.03 -13.73 -58.06
C GLU A 60 -15.07 -12.60 -58.58
N ARG A 61 -13.77 -12.76 -58.91
CA ARG A 61 -13.02 -13.91 -59.44
C ARG A 61 -11.50 -13.62 -59.58
N THR A 62 -10.64 -14.61 -59.28
CA THR A 62 -9.30 -14.86 -59.91
C THR A 62 -8.14 -13.84 -59.75
N ARG A 63 -6.84 -14.18 -59.93
CA ARG A 63 -6.19 -15.33 -60.60
C ARG A 63 -4.71 -15.56 -60.15
N ARG A 64 -4.33 -16.83 -59.94
CA ARG A 64 -3.04 -17.52 -60.31
C ARG A 64 -1.69 -16.96 -59.80
N THR A 65 -0.62 -17.75 -59.60
CA THR A 65 -0.25 -19.15 -59.98
C THR A 65 0.80 -19.66 -58.96
N ALA A 66 0.73 -20.89 -58.42
CA ALA A 66 1.36 -22.15 -58.92
C ALA A 66 2.89 -22.21 -58.66
N ASP A 67 3.56 -23.30 -58.21
CA ASP A 67 3.25 -24.73 -58.00
C ASP A 67 3.98 -25.26 -56.72
N ALA A 68 3.48 -26.20 -55.90
CA ALA A 68 3.50 -27.68 -56.01
C ALA A 68 4.94 -28.31 -55.94
N ALA A 69 5.23 -29.45 -55.29
CA ALA A 69 4.43 -30.47 -54.57
C ALA A 69 5.30 -31.36 -53.62
N ALA A 70 4.66 -32.13 -52.73
CA ALA A 70 5.05 -33.45 -52.14
C ALA A 70 6.46 -33.70 -51.52
N GLY A 71 6.67 -34.58 -50.53
CA GLY A 71 5.73 -35.38 -49.73
C GLY A 71 6.44 -36.51 -48.92
N VAL A 72 5.87 -36.85 -47.76
CA VAL A 72 5.86 -38.14 -47.00
C VAL A 72 7.15 -38.89 -46.56
N ASP A 73 7.01 -39.57 -45.42
CA ASP A 73 7.69 -40.80 -44.89
C ASP A 73 9.06 -40.77 -44.15
N ALA A 74 8.95 -40.76 -42.81
CA ALA A 74 9.15 -41.90 -41.90
C ALA A 74 10.50 -42.67 -41.77
N ILE A 75 11.01 -42.67 -40.52
CA ILE A 75 11.70 -43.76 -39.78
C ILE A 75 13.13 -44.18 -40.21
N GLY A 76 14.08 -44.14 -39.26
CA GLY A 76 15.33 -44.92 -39.35
C GLY A 76 16.47 -44.44 -38.43
N THR A 77 16.82 -45.21 -37.40
CA THR A 77 17.96 -44.99 -36.48
C THR A 77 19.30 -45.46 -37.07
N PHE A 78 20.43 -44.82 -36.75
CA PHE A 78 21.64 -45.48 -36.22
C PHE A 78 22.71 -44.49 -35.70
N GLU A 79 23.59 -44.97 -34.81
CA GLU A 79 24.69 -44.24 -34.15
C GLU A 79 25.95 -44.16 -35.03
N TYR A 80 26.76 -43.08 -34.92
CA TYR A 80 28.08 -43.11 -34.23
C TYR A 80 28.74 -41.72 -34.19
N ALA A 81 29.72 -41.54 -33.30
CA ALA A 81 30.39 -40.28 -33.02
C ALA A 81 31.47 -39.88 -34.06
N LEU A 82 31.80 -38.58 -34.13
CA LEU A 82 33.17 -38.10 -34.40
C LEU A 82 33.39 -36.63 -33.99
N ASN A 83 34.65 -36.27 -33.76
CA ASN A 83 35.13 -34.93 -33.40
C ASN A 83 35.07 -33.94 -34.60
N VAL A 84 35.17 -32.63 -34.30
CA VAL A 84 36.20 -31.66 -34.79
C VAL A 84 35.68 -30.21 -34.77
N GLN A 85 36.65 -29.29 -34.60
CA GLN A 85 36.65 -27.83 -34.45
C GLN A 85 35.78 -26.96 -35.41
N PRO A 86 35.55 -25.68 -35.06
CA PRO A 86 34.76 -24.74 -35.87
C PRO A 86 35.55 -24.15 -37.05
N VAL A 87 34.85 -23.86 -38.15
CA VAL A 87 35.36 -23.10 -39.29
C VAL A 87 34.43 -21.92 -39.58
N GLN A 88 35.01 -20.74 -39.80
CA GLN A 88 34.31 -19.52 -40.22
C GLN A 88 33.93 -19.59 -41.70
N HIS A 89 32.79 -18.99 -42.07
CA HIS A 89 32.52 -18.13 -43.23
C HIS A 89 31.09 -17.57 -42.98
N GLY A 90 30.71 -16.33 -43.27
CA GLY A 90 31.39 -15.29 -44.04
C GLY A 90 30.40 -14.69 -45.05
N PHE A 91 29.55 -13.74 -44.64
CA PHE A 91 28.75 -12.94 -45.56
C PHE A 91 28.82 -11.44 -45.19
N THR A 92 29.09 -10.64 -46.21
CA THR A 92 29.39 -9.22 -46.16
C THR A 92 28.16 -8.35 -46.36
N TYR A 93 28.05 -7.24 -45.64
CA TYR A 93 27.29 -6.08 -46.08
C TYR A 93 28.25 -4.96 -46.47
N SER A 94 28.04 -4.40 -47.66
CA SER A 94 28.86 -3.30 -48.20
C SER A 94 28.44 -1.96 -47.58
N PRO A 95 29.38 -1.03 -47.30
CA PRO A 95 29.03 0.27 -46.75
C PRO A 95 28.35 1.15 -47.82
N MET A 96 27.19 1.72 -47.51
CA MET A 96 26.59 2.71 -48.41
C MET A 96 27.39 4.02 -48.30
N SER A 97 27.82 4.51 -49.46
CA SER A 97 28.66 5.68 -49.68
C SER A 97 28.35 6.89 -48.80
N VAL A 98 29.40 7.41 -48.16
CA VAL A 98 29.44 8.80 -47.67
C VAL A 98 29.28 9.73 -48.86
N ILE A 99 28.22 10.55 -48.86
CA ILE A 99 28.18 11.74 -49.71
C ILE A 99 28.91 12.84 -48.93
N GLU A 100 30.19 13.04 -49.25
CA GLU A 100 30.92 14.24 -48.83
C GLU A 100 30.37 15.44 -49.61
N SER A 101 29.32 16.07 -49.08
CA SER A 101 28.88 17.40 -49.49
C SER A 101 29.11 18.40 -48.36
N SER A 102 30.36 18.85 -48.26
CA SER A 102 30.76 20.19 -47.79
C SER A 102 29.94 20.81 -46.65
N ARG A 103 29.73 20.10 -45.54
CA ARG A 103 29.22 20.72 -44.32
C ARG A 103 30.35 21.46 -43.63
N ARG A 104 30.26 22.80 -43.66
CA ARG A 104 31.05 23.68 -42.80
C ARG A 104 30.71 23.36 -41.34
N ASP A 105 31.70 22.93 -40.56
CA ASP A 105 31.60 22.92 -39.11
C ASP A 105 31.55 24.36 -38.59
N LEU A 106 30.33 24.88 -38.54
CA LEU A 106 29.96 26.16 -37.93
C LEU A 106 28.73 25.96 -37.02
N SER A 107 28.58 24.78 -36.44
CA SER A 107 27.59 24.55 -35.37
C SER A 107 28.17 25.04 -34.05
N THR A 108 27.43 25.94 -33.41
CA THR A 108 27.75 26.41 -32.05
C THR A 108 27.62 25.26 -31.03
N PRO A 109 28.27 25.33 -29.85
CA PRO A 109 28.06 24.35 -28.78
C PRO A 109 26.59 24.20 -28.36
N GLN A 110 25.80 25.28 -28.50
CA GLN A 110 24.35 25.29 -28.27
C GLN A 110 23.60 24.46 -29.34
N GLU A 111 23.96 24.57 -30.62
CA GLU A 111 23.40 23.72 -31.67
C GLU A 111 23.81 22.25 -31.52
N GLN A 112 25.04 21.98 -31.11
CA GLN A 112 25.50 20.60 -30.83
C GLN A 112 24.72 19.98 -29.67
N SER A 113 24.56 20.70 -28.55
CA SER A 113 23.74 20.27 -27.41
C SER A 113 22.26 20.06 -27.81
N ARG A 114 21.71 20.92 -28.66
CA ARG A 114 20.35 20.78 -29.20
C ARG A 114 20.19 19.57 -30.11
N ILE A 115 21.17 19.29 -30.97
CA ILE A 115 21.19 18.10 -31.83
C ILE A 115 21.29 16.82 -30.97
N GLU A 116 22.16 16.82 -29.95
CA GLU A 116 22.28 15.71 -29.00
C GLU A 116 20.96 15.48 -28.25
N PHE A 117 20.30 16.55 -27.80
CA PHE A 117 19.01 16.47 -27.15
C PHE A 117 17.92 15.88 -28.06
N GLU A 118 17.76 16.41 -29.28
CA GLU A 118 16.78 15.88 -30.24
C GLU A 118 17.09 14.42 -30.63
N ASN A 119 18.36 14.01 -30.67
CA ASN A 119 18.75 12.62 -30.86
C ASN A 119 18.35 11.73 -29.66
N LYS A 120 18.60 12.15 -28.41
CA LYS A 120 18.18 11.43 -27.18
C LYS A 120 16.65 11.29 -27.12
N LYS A 121 15.93 12.39 -27.37
CA LYS A 121 14.46 12.45 -27.47
C LYS A 121 13.91 11.53 -28.56
N SER A 122 14.47 11.62 -29.77
CA SER A 122 14.06 10.79 -30.91
C SER A 122 14.28 9.31 -30.64
N LEU A 123 15.45 8.94 -30.09
CA LEU A 123 15.77 7.57 -29.71
C LEU A 123 14.85 7.06 -28.59
N LEU A 124 14.58 7.86 -27.55
CA LEU A 124 13.68 7.47 -26.46
C LEU A 124 12.22 7.32 -26.94
N LEU A 125 11.71 8.26 -27.73
CA LEU A 125 10.38 8.17 -28.34
C LEU A 125 10.28 7.02 -29.34
N HIS A 126 11.36 6.70 -30.07
CA HIS A 126 11.41 5.55 -30.98
C HIS A 126 11.40 4.23 -30.21
N ILE A 127 12.20 4.09 -29.14
CA ILE A 127 12.15 2.93 -28.23
C ILE A 127 10.73 2.75 -27.68
N THR A 128 10.08 3.84 -27.27
CA THR A 128 8.70 3.82 -26.76
C THR A 128 7.71 3.34 -27.83
N ARG A 129 7.74 3.92 -29.03
CA ARG A 129 6.88 3.51 -30.14
C ARG A 129 7.13 2.08 -30.59
N VAL A 130 8.39 1.65 -30.67
CA VAL A 130 8.74 0.25 -31.00
C VAL A 130 8.20 -0.70 -29.93
N HIS A 131 8.12 -0.31 -28.65
CA HIS A 131 7.43 -1.10 -27.62
C HIS A 131 5.90 -1.02 -27.67
N GLU A 132 5.32 0.06 -28.19
CA GLU A 132 3.87 0.20 -28.44
C GLU A 132 3.42 -0.60 -29.68
N ASP A 133 4.22 -0.60 -30.74
CA ASP A 133 3.97 -1.28 -32.03
C ASP A 133 4.35 -2.78 -31.99
N ALA A 134 5.36 -3.19 -31.23
CA ALA A 134 5.72 -4.61 -31.04
C ALA A 134 4.78 -5.38 -30.10
N ASN A 135 3.62 -4.80 -29.76
CA ASN A 135 2.65 -5.37 -28.82
C ASN A 135 1.71 -6.41 -29.45
N ASP A 136 2.02 -6.89 -30.67
CA ASP A 136 1.39 -8.07 -31.28
C ASP A 136 2.29 -9.32 -31.24
N TYR A 137 3.60 -9.20 -31.52
CA TYR A 137 4.55 -10.34 -31.44
C TYR A 137 5.94 -10.00 -30.85
N ALA A 138 6.16 -10.53 -29.64
CA ALA A 138 7.46 -10.83 -29.01
C ALA A 138 8.54 -9.72 -28.89
N GLY A 139 8.75 -9.22 -27.67
CA GLY A 139 9.92 -8.43 -27.29
C GLY A 139 10.34 -8.66 -25.83
N ASP A 140 11.47 -9.36 -25.63
CA ASP A 140 12.11 -9.59 -24.32
C ASP A 140 13.55 -9.02 -24.36
N LYS A 141 14.07 -8.56 -23.22
CA LYS A 141 15.34 -7.82 -23.01
C LYS A 141 15.43 -6.37 -23.56
N LEU A 142 15.09 -5.39 -22.73
CA LEU A 142 16.09 -4.62 -21.96
C LEU A 142 15.38 -3.79 -20.85
N PHE A 143 16.13 -3.41 -19.81
CA PHE A 143 15.73 -2.46 -18.75
C PHE A 143 14.55 -2.82 -17.81
N HIS A 144 14.89 -3.52 -16.72
CA HIS A 144 14.39 -3.19 -15.39
C HIS A 144 15.32 -2.11 -14.77
N GLN A 145 14.93 -1.26 -13.82
CA GLN A 145 13.92 -1.48 -12.78
C GLN A 145 13.40 -0.15 -12.20
N ASN A 146 12.08 0.04 -12.15
CA ASN A 146 11.30 0.61 -11.02
C ASN A 146 9.94 1.14 -11.52
N THR A 147 8.86 0.61 -10.95
CA THR A 147 7.52 1.23 -10.96
C THR A 147 6.71 0.51 -9.90
N VAL A 148 6.22 1.24 -8.90
CA VAL A 148 5.23 0.72 -7.96
C VAL A 148 3.84 0.90 -8.59
N HIS A 149 2.99 -0.07 -8.28
CA HIS A 149 1.71 -0.34 -8.91
C HIS A 149 0.73 0.83 -8.94
N GLU A 150 0.03 0.94 -10.07
CA GLU A 150 -1.42 0.74 -9.98
C GLU A 150 -2.05 -0.07 -11.12
N GLY A 151 -3.15 -0.76 -10.81
CA GLY A 151 -3.78 -1.72 -11.72
C GLY A 151 -2.99 -3.04 -11.86
N ARG A 152 -2.80 -3.79 -10.76
CA ARG A 152 -2.27 -5.16 -10.86
C ARG A 152 -3.21 -6.05 -11.70
N LYS A 153 -2.88 -6.25 -12.98
CA LYS A 153 -3.05 -7.56 -13.61
C LYS A 153 -2.25 -8.54 -12.76
N ASN A 154 -2.92 -9.18 -11.82
CA ASN A 154 -2.35 -10.21 -10.97
C ASN A 154 -1.87 -11.34 -11.89
N TYR A 155 -0.55 -11.51 -11.99
CA TYR A 155 0.04 -12.54 -12.83
C TYR A 155 -0.06 -13.86 -12.06
N GLU A 156 -1.18 -14.54 -12.22
CA GLU A 156 -1.45 -15.84 -11.63
C GLU A 156 -0.64 -16.93 -12.34
N CYS A 157 0.02 -17.79 -11.56
CA CYS A 157 0.64 -18.98 -12.12
C CYS A 157 -0.40 -20.06 -12.39
N ASP A 158 -0.65 -20.40 -13.65
CA ASP A 158 -1.64 -21.44 -13.98
C ASP A 158 -1.37 -22.80 -13.32
N LYS A 159 -0.10 -23.12 -13.07
CA LYS A 159 0.35 -24.38 -12.45
C LYS A 159 0.17 -24.45 -10.93
N CYS A 160 0.19 -23.35 -10.19
CA CYS A 160 0.07 -23.36 -8.72
C CYS A 160 -0.80 -22.26 -8.10
N LYS A 161 -1.45 -21.45 -8.93
CA LYS A 161 -2.41 -20.38 -8.58
C LYS A 161 -1.84 -19.31 -7.65
N LYS A 162 -0.51 -19.22 -7.59
CA LYS A 162 0.19 -18.16 -6.86
C LYS A 162 0.22 -16.88 -7.70
N ILE A 163 -0.24 -15.79 -7.10
CA ILE A 163 -0.35 -14.48 -7.72
C ILE A 163 0.96 -13.70 -7.52
N PHE A 164 1.47 -13.14 -8.62
CA PHE A 164 2.64 -12.28 -8.62
C PHE A 164 2.28 -10.85 -8.99
N ALA A 165 2.97 -9.92 -8.33
CA ALA A 165 2.78 -8.49 -8.50
C ALA A 165 3.20 -8.00 -9.88
N GLN A 166 4.16 -8.69 -10.52
CA GLN A 166 4.77 -8.32 -11.79
C GLN A 166 4.98 -9.58 -12.66
N LYS A 167 4.97 -9.45 -14.00
CA LYS A 167 5.02 -10.61 -14.92
C LYS A 167 6.34 -11.38 -14.84
N TRP A 168 7.45 -10.69 -14.65
CA TRP A 168 8.78 -11.29 -14.50
C TRP A 168 8.89 -12.13 -13.23
N ASP A 169 8.20 -11.74 -12.14
CA ASP A 169 8.12 -12.55 -10.92
C ASP A 169 7.42 -13.88 -11.19
N LEU A 170 6.31 -13.85 -11.95
CA LEU A 170 5.62 -15.07 -12.39
C LEU A 170 6.54 -15.94 -13.27
N LEU A 171 7.17 -15.38 -14.29
CA LEU A 171 8.03 -16.12 -15.22
C LEU A 171 9.29 -16.69 -14.53
N ARG A 172 9.87 -15.94 -13.59
CA ARG A 172 10.96 -16.38 -12.71
C ARG A 172 10.49 -17.52 -11.80
N HIS A 173 9.31 -17.40 -11.21
CA HIS A 173 8.71 -18.47 -10.42
C HIS A 173 8.42 -19.72 -11.26
N GLN A 174 7.88 -19.59 -12.47
CA GLN A 174 7.60 -20.72 -13.36
C GLN A 174 8.90 -21.47 -13.72
N ARG A 175 9.95 -20.76 -14.15
CA ARG A 175 11.27 -21.38 -14.41
C ARG A 175 11.84 -22.12 -13.19
N ILE A 176 11.86 -21.47 -12.02
CA ILE A 176 12.53 -22.01 -10.83
C ILE A 176 11.72 -23.12 -10.14
N VAL A 177 10.38 -23.06 -10.16
CA VAL A 177 9.49 -23.92 -9.35
C VAL A 177 8.69 -24.93 -10.18
N HIS A 178 8.57 -24.72 -11.49
CA HIS A 178 7.79 -25.59 -12.38
C HIS A 178 8.57 -26.17 -13.57
N GLU A 179 9.83 -25.78 -13.73
CA GLU A 179 10.76 -26.32 -14.74
C GLU A 179 12.12 -26.70 -14.11
N ASP A 180 12.29 -26.50 -12.80
CA ASP A 180 13.53 -26.68 -12.02
C ASP A 180 14.79 -26.04 -12.67
N ARG A 181 14.61 -25.00 -13.49
CA ARG A 181 15.71 -24.28 -14.13
C ARG A 181 16.44 -23.40 -13.12
N GLN A 182 17.58 -23.91 -12.67
CA GLN A 182 18.51 -23.25 -11.78
C GLN A 182 19.82 -22.98 -12.52
N ASP A 183 19.81 -21.92 -13.33
CA ASP A 183 20.82 -21.63 -14.35
C ASP A 183 22.18 -21.18 -13.77
N PHE A 184 22.25 -20.88 -12.46
CA PHE A 184 23.45 -20.38 -11.80
C PHE A 184 24.02 -21.43 -10.84
N ALA A 185 25.01 -22.20 -11.31
CA ALA A 185 25.74 -23.16 -10.49
C ALA A 185 26.89 -22.50 -9.72
N CYS A 186 27.17 -22.99 -8.51
CA CYS A 186 28.38 -22.63 -7.77
C CYS A 186 29.52 -23.57 -8.13
N ASP A 187 30.57 -23.05 -8.74
CA ASP A 187 31.73 -23.84 -9.18
C ASP A 187 32.44 -24.53 -8.00
N ASN A 188 32.37 -23.96 -6.79
CA ASN A 188 33.00 -24.49 -5.59
C ASN A 188 32.28 -25.70 -4.96
N CYS A 189 30.98 -25.92 -5.23
CA CYS A 189 30.23 -27.03 -4.61
C CYS A 189 29.14 -27.67 -5.49
N GLY A 190 29.01 -27.27 -6.75
CA GLY A 190 28.00 -27.73 -7.69
C GLY A 190 26.56 -27.32 -7.37
N LYS A 191 26.32 -26.62 -6.25
CA LYS A 191 24.97 -26.23 -5.83
C LYS A 191 24.40 -25.18 -6.77
N LYS A 192 23.18 -25.41 -7.24
CA LYS A 192 22.50 -24.55 -8.22
C LYS A 192 21.54 -23.57 -7.55
N PHE A 193 21.36 -22.43 -8.19
CA PHE A 193 20.54 -21.31 -7.74
C PHE A 193 19.73 -20.77 -8.92
N GLY A 194 18.48 -20.39 -8.66
CA GLY A 194 17.62 -19.75 -9.67
C GLY A 194 17.93 -18.26 -9.90
N GLN A 195 18.88 -17.66 -9.17
CA GLN A 195 19.25 -16.25 -9.27
C GLN A 195 20.75 -16.05 -8.99
N ARG A 196 21.41 -15.20 -9.79
CA ARG A 196 22.84 -14.89 -9.66
C ARG A 196 23.19 -14.18 -8.34
N SER A 197 22.31 -13.32 -7.83
CA SER A 197 22.45 -12.67 -6.53
C SER A 197 22.59 -13.69 -5.39
N HIS A 198 21.72 -14.70 -5.36
CA HIS A 198 21.76 -15.76 -4.36
C HIS A 198 22.99 -16.67 -4.49
N LEU A 199 23.49 -16.89 -5.72
CA LEU A 199 24.76 -17.59 -5.94
C LEU A 199 25.94 -16.80 -5.33
N LEU A 200 26.04 -15.50 -5.64
CA LEU A 200 27.10 -14.64 -5.13
C LEU A 200 27.05 -14.50 -3.60
N GLU A 201 25.85 -14.39 -3.02
CA GLU A 201 25.66 -14.37 -1.57
C GLU A 201 26.00 -15.73 -0.93
N HIS A 202 25.68 -16.85 -1.58
CA HIS A 202 26.08 -18.18 -1.14
C HIS A 202 27.60 -18.38 -1.17
N GLN A 203 28.28 -17.96 -2.24
CA GLN A 203 29.73 -18.04 -2.36
C GLN A 203 30.42 -17.26 -1.22
N LYS A 204 29.99 -16.02 -0.98
CA LYS A 204 30.50 -15.20 0.14
C LYS A 204 30.24 -15.83 1.50
N THR A 205 29.00 -16.24 1.79
CA THR A 205 28.61 -16.69 3.14
C THR A 205 29.01 -18.12 3.48
N VAL A 206 29.14 -19.01 2.49
CA VAL A 206 29.40 -20.45 2.69
C VAL A 206 30.80 -20.88 2.28
N HIS A 207 31.40 -20.28 1.25
CA HIS A 207 32.74 -20.66 0.77
C HIS A 207 33.83 -19.69 1.23
N GLU A 208 33.61 -18.38 1.17
CA GLU A 208 34.52 -17.39 1.78
C GLU A 208 34.31 -17.27 3.31
N GLY A 209 33.21 -17.84 3.84
CA GLY A 209 32.86 -17.79 5.26
C GLY A 209 32.56 -16.38 5.79
N ARG A 210 32.34 -15.40 4.90
CA ARG A 210 32.10 -14.00 5.26
C ARG A 210 30.83 -13.84 6.08
N LYS A 211 31.01 -13.27 7.27
CA LYS A 211 29.96 -12.94 8.24
C LYS A 211 30.10 -11.47 8.61
N ASP A 212 29.81 -10.63 7.62
CA ASP A 212 30.13 -9.20 7.62
C ASP A 212 29.31 -8.40 8.66
N PHE A 213 28.30 -9.03 9.28
CA PHE A 213 27.41 -8.41 10.25
C PHE A 213 27.71 -8.94 11.66
N ALA A 214 28.70 -8.32 12.32
CA ALA A 214 29.00 -8.58 13.72
C ALA A 214 27.99 -7.90 14.66
N CYS A 215 27.66 -8.56 15.77
CA CYS A 215 27.06 -7.88 16.91
C CYS A 215 28.16 -7.12 17.66
N ASP A 216 27.82 -5.93 18.13
CA ASP A 216 28.64 -5.06 19.00
C ASP A 216 28.42 -5.42 20.48
N GLU A 217 27.21 -5.84 20.85
CA GLU A 217 26.84 -6.25 22.20
C GLU A 217 27.22 -7.71 22.55
N CYS A 218 27.68 -8.52 21.58
CA CYS A 218 28.30 -9.82 21.85
C CYS A 218 29.12 -10.35 20.64
N GLU A 219 29.92 -11.38 20.83
CA GLU A 219 30.83 -11.94 19.80
C GLU A 219 30.13 -12.65 18.60
N GLN A 220 28.80 -12.67 18.54
CA GLN A 220 28.05 -13.35 17.48
C GLN A 220 28.13 -12.59 16.15
N LYS A 221 28.55 -13.28 15.08
CA LYS A 221 28.62 -12.75 13.71
C LYS A 221 27.65 -13.48 12.79
N PHE A 222 27.01 -12.72 11.89
CA PHE A 222 25.93 -13.19 11.02
C PHE A 222 26.27 -12.93 9.54
N GLY A 223 25.80 -13.83 8.67
CA GLY A 223 25.94 -13.68 7.21
C GLY A 223 24.99 -12.66 6.58
N HIS A 224 23.93 -12.24 7.29
CA HIS A 224 22.93 -11.28 6.78
C HIS A 224 22.53 -10.26 7.85
N LYS A 225 22.41 -8.98 7.46
CA LYS A 225 21.99 -7.86 8.33
C LYS A 225 20.67 -8.13 9.06
N SER A 226 19.70 -8.73 8.38
CA SER A 226 18.40 -9.11 8.95
C SER A 226 18.51 -10.09 10.12
N SER A 227 19.50 -11.00 10.09
CA SER A 227 19.77 -11.95 11.17
C SER A 227 20.41 -11.28 12.37
N LEU A 228 21.34 -10.33 12.15
CA LEU A 228 21.94 -9.50 13.20
C LEU A 228 20.89 -8.61 13.88
N VAL A 229 20.13 -7.83 13.12
CA VAL A 229 19.07 -6.93 13.66
C VAL A 229 18.05 -7.73 14.47
N SER A 230 17.64 -8.90 13.96
CA SER A 230 16.73 -9.77 14.69
C SER A 230 17.38 -10.42 15.92
N HIS A 231 18.71 -10.63 15.92
CA HIS A 231 19.44 -11.12 17.09
C HIS A 231 19.50 -10.05 18.18
N LYS A 232 19.91 -8.81 17.86
CA LYS A 232 19.95 -7.67 18.80
C LYS A 232 18.61 -7.47 19.50
N LYS A 233 17.54 -7.26 18.72
CA LYS A 233 16.18 -7.10 19.23
C LYS A 233 15.74 -8.23 20.17
N ARG A 234 16.11 -9.48 19.89
CA ARG A 234 15.64 -10.65 20.66
C ARG A 234 16.48 -11.01 21.87
N ILE A 235 17.80 -10.78 21.82
CA ILE A 235 18.75 -11.27 22.83
C ILE A 235 19.19 -10.14 23.76
N HIS A 236 19.39 -8.94 23.22
CA HIS A 236 19.92 -7.78 23.95
C HIS A 236 18.79 -6.84 24.39
N GLU A 237 17.93 -6.40 23.47
CA GLU A 237 16.76 -5.56 23.80
C GLU A 237 15.61 -6.36 24.48
N GLY A 238 15.68 -7.70 24.48
CA GLY A 238 14.64 -8.58 25.03
C GLY A 238 13.25 -8.46 24.38
N ARG A 239 13.14 -7.77 23.24
CA ARG A 239 11.88 -7.41 22.58
C ARG A 239 11.07 -8.64 22.14
N LYS A 240 9.77 -8.58 22.44
CA LYS A 240 8.76 -9.60 22.13
C LYS A 240 7.55 -8.94 21.48
N ASP A 241 7.79 -8.43 20.28
CA ASP A 241 6.90 -7.53 19.54
C ASP A 241 5.53 -8.16 19.19
N PHE A 242 5.40 -9.48 19.30
CA PHE A 242 4.17 -10.20 18.96
C PHE A 242 3.45 -10.65 20.23
N ALA A 243 2.61 -9.77 20.79
CA ALA A 243 1.71 -10.08 21.89
C ALA A 243 0.47 -10.83 21.38
N CYS A 244 -0.06 -11.76 22.17
CA CYS A 244 -1.38 -12.32 21.92
C CYS A 244 -2.47 -11.43 22.53
N ASP A 245 -3.49 -11.17 21.72
CA ASP A 245 -4.76 -10.54 22.07
C ASP A 245 -5.60 -11.36 23.07
N LYS A 246 -5.47 -12.70 23.03
CA LYS A 246 -6.30 -13.64 23.81
C LYS A 246 -5.61 -14.21 25.05
N CYS A 247 -4.33 -13.92 25.28
CA CYS A 247 -3.67 -14.12 26.58
C CYS A 247 -2.35 -13.35 26.66
N GLU A 248 -1.84 -13.15 27.87
CA GLU A 248 -0.66 -12.31 28.18
C GLU A 248 0.69 -12.77 27.57
N LYS A 249 0.70 -13.82 26.73
CA LYS A 249 1.94 -14.34 26.13
C LYS A 249 2.42 -13.45 24.99
N LYS A 250 3.67 -13.01 25.11
CA LYS A 250 4.41 -12.27 24.07
C LYS A 250 5.53 -13.13 23.47
N PHE A 251 5.77 -12.99 22.16
CA PHE A 251 6.71 -13.80 21.39
C PHE A 251 7.68 -12.89 20.62
N GLY A 252 8.94 -13.31 20.49
CA GLY A 252 9.97 -12.61 19.70
C GLY A 252 9.96 -12.92 18.20
N ARG A 253 9.02 -13.75 17.71
CA ARG A 253 8.86 -14.07 16.29
C ARG A 253 7.39 -14.19 15.91
N LYS A 254 7.01 -13.58 14.79
CA LYS A 254 5.65 -13.63 14.22
C LYS A 254 5.17 -15.07 13.98
N SER A 255 6.05 -15.97 13.53
CA SER A 255 5.73 -17.39 13.31
C SER A 255 5.42 -18.15 14.62
N ASP A 256 6.13 -17.84 15.70
CA ASP A 256 5.88 -18.47 17.00
C ASP A 256 4.58 -17.94 17.64
N PHE A 257 4.27 -16.65 17.46
CA PHE A 257 2.99 -16.04 17.83
C PHE A 257 1.80 -16.63 17.03
N ILE A 258 1.86 -16.65 15.69
CA ILE A 258 0.79 -17.20 14.85
C ILE A 258 0.55 -18.68 15.22
N ARG A 259 1.62 -19.47 15.38
CA ARG A 259 1.50 -20.87 15.84
C ARG A 259 0.83 -20.96 17.21
N HIS A 260 1.19 -20.10 18.16
CA HIS A 260 0.53 -20.06 19.46
C HIS A 260 -0.96 -19.75 19.34
N ARG A 261 -1.33 -18.67 18.65
CA ARG A 261 -2.71 -18.25 18.43
C ARG A 261 -3.55 -19.37 17.81
N ASN A 262 -3.09 -19.92 16.68
CA ASN A 262 -3.80 -20.97 15.95
C ASN A 262 -3.99 -22.22 16.82
N THR A 263 -2.94 -22.68 17.52
CA THR A 263 -2.93 -23.99 18.20
C THR A 263 -3.44 -23.99 19.65
N VAL A 264 -3.57 -22.81 20.27
CA VAL A 264 -4.05 -22.64 21.66
C VAL A 264 -5.44 -21.99 21.72
N HIS A 265 -5.69 -20.96 20.92
CA HIS A 265 -6.93 -20.19 20.99
C HIS A 265 -7.94 -20.56 19.91
N GLU A 266 -7.48 -20.89 18.71
CA GLU A 266 -8.37 -21.26 17.59
C GLU A 266 -8.51 -22.79 17.40
N GLY A 267 -7.82 -23.58 18.23
CA GLY A 267 -7.86 -25.05 18.20
C GLY A 267 -7.32 -25.70 16.91
N ARG A 268 -6.82 -24.89 15.97
CA ARG A 268 -6.37 -25.31 14.64
C ARG A 268 -5.15 -26.22 14.75
N LYS A 269 -5.24 -27.37 14.09
CA LYS A 269 -4.19 -28.37 13.96
C LYS A 269 -4.06 -28.67 12.47
N ASP A 270 -3.24 -27.88 11.80
CA ASP A 270 -3.24 -27.77 10.33
C ASP A 270 -2.50 -28.92 9.62
N TYR A 271 -1.99 -29.89 10.38
CA TYR A 271 -1.22 -31.03 9.87
C TYR A 271 -1.97 -32.34 10.13
N PRO A 272 -2.96 -32.71 9.28
CA PRO A 272 -3.65 -33.98 9.39
C PRO A 272 -2.71 -35.14 9.06
N CYS A 273 -2.92 -36.29 9.71
CA CYS A 273 -2.34 -37.53 9.23
C CYS A 273 -3.15 -38.07 8.05
N ASP A 274 -2.44 -38.60 7.08
CA ASP A 274 -2.91 -39.40 5.95
C ASP A 274 -3.47 -40.77 6.38
N LYS A 275 -2.95 -41.33 7.48
CA LYS A 275 -3.22 -42.71 7.94
C LYS A 275 -4.18 -42.82 9.12
N CYS A 276 -4.55 -41.70 9.76
CA CYS A 276 -5.66 -41.65 10.71
C CYS A 276 -6.17 -40.22 10.88
N GLU A 277 -7.30 -40.08 11.57
CA GLU A 277 -7.98 -38.81 11.83
C GLU A 277 -7.20 -37.82 12.72
N ASN A 278 -6.05 -38.23 13.27
CA ASN A 278 -5.29 -37.38 14.18
C ASN A 278 -4.69 -36.19 13.42
N LYS A 279 -4.77 -35.02 14.04
CA LYS A 279 -4.22 -33.77 13.51
C LYS A 279 -3.18 -33.24 14.47
N SER A 280 -2.04 -32.81 13.93
CA SER A 280 -0.89 -32.31 14.67
C SER A 280 -0.73 -30.80 14.56
N ARG A 281 -0.01 -30.21 15.52
CA ARG A 281 0.18 -28.74 15.62
C ARG A 281 1.28 -28.20 14.72
N ASN A 282 2.18 -29.07 14.26
CA ASN A 282 3.25 -28.75 13.30
C ASN A 282 3.69 -30.01 12.55
N LYS A 283 4.47 -29.84 11.47
CA LYS A 283 4.97 -30.94 10.64
C LYS A 283 5.91 -31.92 11.38
N SER A 284 6.66 -31.45 12.38
CA SER A 284 7.53 -32.32 13.19
C SER A 284 6.73 -33.22 14.11
N ASP A 285 5.68 -32.69 14.74
CA ASP A 285 4.74 -33.46 15.56
C ASP A 285 4.00 -34.49 14.70
N LEU A 286 3.59 -34.13 13.48
CA LEU A 286 2.96 -35.06 12.54
C LEU A 286 3.91 -36.20 12.16
N LEU A 287 5.14 -35.87 11.77
CA LEU A 287 6.15 -36.87 11.41
C LEU A 287 6.47 -37.81 12.59
N GLN A 288 6.54 -37.26 13.80
CA GLN A 288 6.76 -38.07 15.01
C GLN A 288 5.54 -38.94 15.34
N HIS A 289 4.32 -38.44 15.13
CA HIS A 289 3.09 -39.22 15.25
C HIS A 289 3.06 -40.37 14.23
N GLN A 290 3.36 -40.10 12.95
CA GLN A 290 3.45 -41.12 11.90
C GLN A 290 4.48 -42.20 12.27
N LYS A 291 5.70 -41.80 12.66
CA LYS A 291 6.73 -42.75 13.13
C LYS A 291 6.26 -43.59 14.32
N THR A 292 5.73 -42.97 15.37
CA THR A 292 5.44 -43.65 16.64
C THR A 292 4.15 -44.48 16.64
N VAL A 293 3.13 -44.05 15.87
CA VAL A 293 1.79 -44.68 15.86
C VAL A 293 1.56 -45.54 14.63
N HIS A 294 2.04 -45.14 13.45
CA HIS A 294 1.82 -45.89 12.20
C HIS A 294 3.01 -46.76 11.79
N GLU A 295 4.26 -46.36 12.09
CA GLU A 295 5.46 -47.19 11.86
C GLU A 295 5.92 -47.93 13.12
N GLY A 296 5.31 -47.66 14.28
CA GLY A 296 5.70 -48.25 15.57
C GLY A 296 7.11 -47.90 16.06
N ARG A 297 7.81 -46.98 15.39
CA ARG A 297 9.20 -46.60 15.67
C ARG A 297 9.32 -45.91 17.03
N LYS A 298 10.17 -46.46 17.89
CA LYS A 298 10.49 -45.96 19.23
C LYS A 298 12.00 -45.73 19.35
N ASP A 299 12.44 -44.62 18.77
CA ASP A 299 13.86 -44.33 18.50
C ASP A 299 14.69 -43.96 19.75
N HIS A 300 14.08 -43.92 20.95
CA HIS A 300 14.75 -43.55 22.19
C HIS A 300 14.76 -44.72 23.18
N LEU A 301 15.86 -45.47 23.20
CA LEU A 301 16.11 -46.52 24.18
C LEU A 301 16.50 -45.93 25.54
N CYS A 302 16.09 -46.58 26.63
CA CYS A 302 16.74 -46.35 27.92
C CYS A 302 18.09 -47.09 27.97
N ASP A 303 19.07 -46.45 28.58
CA ASP A 303 20.41 -46.99 28.87
C ASP A 303 20.44 -47.88 30.13
N LYS A 304 19.34 -47.92 30.89
CA LYS A 304 19.20 -48.63 32.18
C LYS A 304 18.15 -49.74 32.18
N CYS A 305 17.41 -49.91 31.07
CA CYS A 305 16.54 -51.05 30.80
C CYS A 305 16.13 -51.07 29.32
N ASP A 306 15.64 -52.20 28.81
CA ASP A 306 15.31 -52.37 27.38
C ASP A 306 14.05 -51.62 26.90
N GLN A 307 13.48 -50.74 27.73
CA GLN A 307 12.30 -49.96 27.38
C GLN A 307 12.63 -48.90 26.33
N LYS A 308 11.90 -48.95 25.22
CA LYS A 308 11.99 -48.02 24.10
C LYS A 308 10.82 -47.04 24.12
N PHE A 309 11.10 -45.76 23.88
CA PHE A 309 10.12 -44.67 23.95
C PHE A 309 10.02 -43.92 22.63
N GLY A 310 8.79 -43.53 22.26
CA GLY A 310 8.52 -42.73 21.07
C GLY A 310 8.90 -41.25 21.18
N HIS A 311 9.26 -40.76 22.38
CA HIS A 311 9.70 -39.38 22.61
C HIS A 311 10.77 -39.31 23.69
N ARG A 312 11.84 -38.53 23.46
CA ARG A 312 12.95 -38.32 24.41
C ARG A 312 12.50 -37.77 25.77
N SER A 313 11.47 -36.92 25.80
CA SER A 313 10.90 -36.39 27.05
C SER A 313 10.26 -37.47 27.93
N VAL A 314 9.64 -38.49 27.32
CA VAL A 314 9.05 -39.62 28.03
C VAL A 314 10.15 -40.53 28.59
N LEU A 315 11.21 -40.78 27.83
CA LEU A 315 12.41 -41.48 28.31
C LEU A 315 13.05 -40.76 29.51
N ILE A 316 13.27 -39.45 29.42
CA ILE A 316 13.86 -38.68 30.54
C ILE A 316 12.98 -38.75 31.79
N ARG A 317 11.65 -38.64 31.64
CA ARG A 317 10.72 -38.80 32.76
C ARG A 317 10.79 -40.21 33.34
N HIS A 318 10.78 -41.25 32.50
CA HIS A 318 10.90 -42.65 32.92
C HIS A 318 12.19 -42.89 33.72
N ARG A 319 13.35 -42.41 33.24
CA ARG A 319 14.63 -42.48 33.98
C ARG A 319 14.51 -41.85 35.37
N LYS A 320 13.98 -40.63 35.45
CA LYS A 320 13.78 -39.92 36.74
C LYS A 320 12.82 -40.64 37.69
N THR A 321 11.68 -41.13 37.22
CA THR A 321 10.65 -41.70 38.10
C THR A 321 10.84 -43.17 38.42
N VAL A 322 11.50 -43.95 37.55
CA VAL A 322 11.65 -45.42 37.68
C VAL A 322 13.06 -45.81 38.13
N HIS A 323 14.10 -45.22 37.52
CA HIS A 323 15.49 -45.57 37.85
C HIS A 323 16.11 -44.69 38.95
N GLU A 324 15.66 -43.44 39.07
CA GLU A 324 16.15 -42.49 40.10
C GLU A 324 15.13 -42.28 41.23
N SER A 325 13.91 -42.84 41.12
CA SER A 325 12.80 -42.71 42.09
C SER A 325 12.47 -41.27 42.52
N ARG A 326 12.82 -40.25 41.71
CA ARG A 326 12.63 -38.83 42.05
C ARG A 326 11.15 -38.48 42.16
N LYS A 327 10.78 -37.89 43.30
CA LYS A 327 9.43 -37.42 43.65
C LYS A 327 9.45 -35.92 43.94
N ASP A 328 9.75 -35.15 42.89
CA ASP A 328 10.05 -33.72 42.95
C ASP A 328 8.84 -32.84 43.34
N TYR A 329 7.62 -33.39 43.41
CA TYR A 329 6.38 -32.65 43.66
C TYR A 329 5.76 -33.03 45.02
N ALA A 330 6.09 -32.26 46.06
CA ALA A 330 5.51 -32.40 47.40
C ALA A 330 4.14 -31.71 47.50
N CYS A 331 3.21 -32.30 48.26
CA CYS A 331 2.02 -31.61 48.72
C CYS A 331 2.38 -30.61 49.83
N ASN A 332 1.74 -29.44 49.83
CA ASN A 332 1.88 -28.43 50.89
C ASN A 332 0.83 -28.55 52.00
N LYS A 333 -0.16 -29.45 51.83
CA LYS A 333 -1.24 -29.72 52.79
C LYS A 333 -1.10 -31.10 53.48
N CYS A 334 -0.17 -31.95 53.04
CA CYS A 334 0.26 -33.17 53.75
C CYS A 334 1.62 -33.65 53.23
N GLU A 335 2.25 -34.63 53.89
CA GLU A 335 3.61 -35.08 53.60
C GLU A 335 3.80 -35.87 52.29
N ARG A 336 2.74 -36.10 51.52
CA ARG A 336 2.81 -36.95 50.31
C ARG A 336 3.59 -36.26 49.18
N LYS A 337 4.53 -37.01 48.59
CA LYS A 337 5.35 -36.58 47.45
C LYS A 337 5.07 -37.44 46.21
N PHE A 338 5.05 -36.80 45.04
CA PHE A 338 4.64 -37.38 43.76
C PHE A 338 5.74 -37.22 42.69
N GLY A 339 5.84 -38.19 41.79
CA GLY A 339 6.78 -38.16 40.66
C GLY A 339 6.35 -37.21 39.53
N GLN A 340 5.08 -36.79 39.50
CA GLN A 340 4.54 -35.90 38.47
C GLN A 340 3.58 -34.86 39.06
N LYS A 341 3.66 -33.61 38.57
CA LYS A 341 2.79 -32.50 38.99
C LYS A 341 1.30 -32.78 38.79
N SER A 342 0.93 -33.54 37.76
CA SER A 342 -0.46 -33.94 37.49
C SER A 342 -1.07 -34.75 38.63
N ASP A 343 -0.27 -35.56 39.30
CA ASP A 343 -0.76 -36.51 40.31
C ASP A 343 -0.86 -35.79 41.67
N LEU A 344 0.06 -34.86 41.94
CA LEU A 344 -0.09 -33.88 43.02
C LEU A 344 -1.35 -33.02 42.86
N LEU A 345 -1.62 -32.46 41.66
CA LEU A 345 -2.81 -31.63 41.43
C LEU A 345 -4.12 -32.41 41.63
N LYS A 346 -4.20 -33.66 41.14
CA LYS A 346 -5.33 -34.55 41.42
C LYS A 346 -5.47 -34.88 42.91
N HIS A 347 -4.36 -35.09 43.61
CA HIS A 347 -4.39 -35.34 45.04
C HIS A 347 -4.92 -34.13 45.82
N LEU A 348 -4.46 -32.91 45.48
CA LEU A 348 -4.94 -31.67 46.09
C LEU A 348 -6.45 -31.49 45.90
N SER A 349 -6.96 -31.59 44.66
CA SER A 349 -8.39 -31.38 44.39
C SER A 349 -9.29 -32.44 45.02
N THR A 350 -8.86 -33.71 45.02
CA THR A 350 -9.72 -34.82 45.49
C THR A 350 -9.61 -35.14 46.97
N VAL A 351 -8.50 -34.82 47.64
CA VAL A 351 -8.27 -35.14 49.07
C VAL A 351 -8.37 -33.91 49.96
N HIS A 352 -7.87 -32.75 49.52
CA HIS A 352 -7.82 -31.55 50.36
C HIS A 352 -8.91 -30.51 50.05
N GLU A 353 -9.53 -30.57 48.88
CA GLU A 353 -10.59 -29.63 48.48
C GLU A 353 -11.95 -30.31 48.29
N GLY A 354 -12.02 -31.63 48.39
CA GLY A 354 -13.27 -32.40 48.33
C GLY A 354 -14.05 -32.28 47.02
N ARG A 355 -13.46 -31.71 45.96
CA ARG A 355 -14.18 -31.35 44.73
C ARG A 355 -14.76 -32.59 44.05
N LYS A 356 -16.06 -32.52 43.76
CA LYS A 356 -16.85 -33.56 43.08
C LYS A 356 -17.40 -33.02 41.76
N ASP A 357 -16.49 -32.65 40.88
CA ASP A 357 -16.77 -31.91 39.65
C ASP A 357 -17.58 -32.69 38.60
N TYR A 358 -17.76 -34.01 38.79
CA TYR A 358 -18.48 -34.89 37.87
C TYR A 358 -19.81 -35.33 38.47
N SER A 359 -20.89 -34.64 38.13
CA SER A 359 -22.26 -35.00 38.52
C SER A 359 -22.85 -36.03 37.55
N CYS A 360 -23.68 -36.95 38.04
CA CYS A 360 -24.55 -37.71 37.15
C CYS A 360 -25.71 -36.81 36.68
N ASP A 361 -26.09 -37.01 35.43
CA ASP A 361 -27.23 -36.42 34.74
C ASP A 361 -28.56 -37.12 35.10
N LYS A 362 -28.49 -38.42 35.42
CA LYS A 362 -29.65 -39.26 35.76
C LYS A 362 -29.93 -39.38 37.27
N CYS A 363 -29.03 -38.92 38.14
CA CYS A 363 -29.30 -38.76 39.58
C CYS A 363 -28.35 -37.75 40.23
N GLU A 364 -28.68 -37.29 41.44
CA GLU A 364 -27.93 -36.22 42.13
C GLU A 364 -26.52 -36.62 42.63
N ARG A 365 -26.06 -37.84 42.36
CA ARG A 365 -24.74 -38.31 42.83
C ARG A 365 -23.59 -37.61 42.09
N LYS A 366 -22.64 -37.10 42.87
CA LYS A 366 -21.45 -36.39 42.40
C LYS A 366 -20.16 -37.15 42.75
N PHE A 367 -19.21 -37.16 41.82
CA PHE A 367 -17.96 -37.93 41.89
C PHE A 367 -16.76 -37.02 41.69
N SER A 368 -15.66 -37.33 42.38
CA SER A 368 -14.39 -36.60 42.27
C SER A 368 -13.53 -37.00 41.06
N GLN A 369 -13.94 -38.02 40.30
CA GLN A 369 -13.24 -38.48 39.09
C GLN A 369 -14.21 -39.02 38.04
N LYS A 370 -14.02 -38.63 36.77
CA LYS A 370 -14.88 -39.04 35.64
C LYS A 370 -15.03 -40.56 35.49
N GLY A 371 -13.97 -41.34 35.73
CA GLY A 371 -14.03 -42.80 35.68
C GLY A 371 -14.97 -43.43 36.72
N ASN A 372 -15.17 -42.78 37.87
CA ASN A 372 -16.12 -43.24 38.88
C ASN A 372 -17.56 -42.89 38.48
N LEU A 373 -17.79 -41.73 37.86
CA LEU A 373 -19.08 -41.37 37.27
C LEU A 373 -19.47 -42.35 36.16
N LEU A 374 -18.58 -42.61 35.19
CA LEU A 374 -18.84 -43.55 34.09
C LEU A 374 -19.19 -44.94 34.59
N ARG A 375 -18.42 -45.46 35.56
CA ARG A 375 -18.72 -46.74 36.22
C ARG A 375 -20.10 -46.71 36.91
N HIS A 376 -20.44 -45.64 37.61
CA HIS A 376 -21.75 -45.49 38.24
C HIS A 376 -22.90 -45.45 37.22
N GLN A 377 -22.75 -44.72 36.11
CA GLN A 377 -23.74 -44.67 35.03
C GLN A 377 -23.93 -46.06 34.40
N MET A 378 -22.86 -46.82 34.18
CA MET A 378 -22.93 -48.20 33.69
C MET A 378 -23.60 -49.16 34.69
N THR A 379 -23.26 -49.10 35.99
CA THR A 379 -23.73 -50.10 36.97
C THR A 379 -25.02 -49.75 37.71
N VAL A 380 -25.54 -48.52 37.59
CA VAL A 380 -26.74 -48.05 38.32
C VAL A 380 -27.83 -47.53 37.39
N HIS A 381 -27.48 -47.13 36.17
CA HIS A 381 -28.43 -46.55 35.20
C HIS A 381 -28.47 -47.32 33.86
N GLU A 382 -27.83 -48.49 33.80
CA GLU A 382 -27.73 -49.40 32.63
C GLU A 382 -27.46 -48.69 31.30
N VAL A 383 -26.61 -47.67 31.32
CA VAL A 383 -26.27 -46.92 30.11
C VAL A 383 -25.07 -47.56 29.40
N CYS A 384 -25.33 -48.25 28.29
CA CYS A 384 -24.31 -48.48 27.27
C CYS A 384 -23.92 -47.12 26.66
N LEU A 385 -22.68 -46.70 26.89
CA LEU A 385 -22.14 -45.44 26.36
C LEU A 385 -21.38 -45.73 25.05
N ASP A 386 -22.01 -45.42 23.93
CA ASP A 386 -21.36 -45.47 22.62
C ASP A 386 -20.18 -44.48 22.57
N PHE A 387 -18.99 -45.04 22.38
CA PHE A 387 -17.79 -44.25 22.09
C PHE A 387 -17.77 -43.91 20.60
N GLU A 388 -17.88 -42.62 20.28
CA GLU A 388 -17.77 -42.10 18.91
C GLU A 388 -16.55 -42.67 18.18
N LYS A 389 -16.80 -43.48 17.16
CA LYS A 389 -15.88 -43.75 16.04
C LYS A 389 -16.53 -43.22 14.76
N LYS A 390 -15.70 -42.69 13.87
CA LYS A 390 -16.18 -41.99 12.67
C LYS A 390 -16.75 -42.90 11.59
N GLU A 391 -17.74 -42.31 10.91
CA GLU A 391 -18.22 -42.55 9.55
C GLU A 391 -18.66 -43.97 9.12
N ILE A 392 -19.88 -44.05 8.59
CA ILE A 392 -20.21 -44.68 7.31
C ILE A 392 -21.54 -44.08 6.80
N LYS A 393 -21.62 -43.78 5.50
CA LYS A 393 -22.87 -43.40 4.81
C LYS A 393 -23.67 -44.64 4.45
N ILE A 394 -25.00 -44.61 4.64
CA ILE A 394 -25.94 -45.44 3.86
C ILE A 394 -27.13 -44.57 3.43
N LYS A 395 -27.51 -44.64 2.14
CA LYS A 395 -28.75 -44.08 1.57
C LYS A 395 -29.71 -45.23 1.27
N PHE A 396 -30.97 -45.11 1.68
CA PHE A 396 -32.18 -45.70 1.08
C PHE A 396 -33.30 -44.65 1.30
N LEU A 397 -34.00 -44.15 0.28
CA LEU A 397 -35.26 -44.68 -0.29
C LEU A 397 -36.35 -44.87 0.79
N ASP A 398 -37.58 -44.38 0.66
CA ASP A 398 -38.39 -44.13 -0.55
C ASP A 398 -39.52 -43.07 -0.35
N ARG A 399 -40.35 -42.88 -1.39
CA ARG A 399 -41.77 -42.39 -1.50
C ARG A 399 -42.65 -42.32 -0.22
N ALA A 400 -43.83 -41.67 -0.20
CA ALA A 400 -44.51 -40.60 -0.97
C ALA A 400 -45.93 -40.40 -0.35
N GLU A 401 -46.68 -39.37 -0.80
CA GLU A 401 -48.15 -39.24 -0.62
C GLU A 401 -48.71 -39.06 0.82
N SER A 402 -49.98 -38.68 1.08
CA SER A 402 -50.95 -37.74 0.48
C SER A 402 -52.21 -37.66 1.37
N PHE A 403 -53.04 -36.60 1.26
CA PHE A 403 -54.44 -36.49 1.77
C PHE A 403 -54.67 -36.49 3.32
N LYS A 404 -55.76 -35.94 3.89
CA LYS A 404 -56.62 -34.76 3.60
C LYS A 404 -57.65 -34.54 4.75
N ILE A 405 -58.33 -33.38 4.74
CA ILE A 405 -59.61 -33.03 5.45
C ILE A 405 -59.48 -32.65 6.95
N GLY A 406 -60.02 -31.51 7.42
CA GLY A 406 -60.53 -30.34 6.68
C GLY A 406 -61.38 -29.34 7.50
N ILE A 407 -61.64 -28.15 6.89
CA ILE A 407 -62.85 -27.29 7.03
C ILE A 407 -63.03 -26.59 8.42
N ARG A 408 -63.23 -25.26 8.58
CA ARG A 408 -64.04 -24.26 7.82
C ARG A 408 -63.59 -22.79 8.06
N HIS A 409 -63.58 -21.99 6.99
CA HIS A 409 -63.78 -20.52 6.84
C HIS A 409 -63.34 -19.47 7.89
N GLY A 410 -62.62 -18.44 7.42
CA GLY A 410 -62.33 -17.20 8.16
C GLY A 410 -61.40 -16.19 7.46
N THR A 411 -61.51 -15.99 6.13
CA THR A 411 -60.78 -14.93 5.38
C THR A 411 -61.46 -13.56 5.60
N THR A 412 -60.79 -12.40 5.73
CA THR A 412 -59.73 -11.85 4.86
C THR A 412 -58.86 -10.78 5.56
N LEU A 413 -57.52 -10.84 5.43
CA LEU A 413 -56.66 -9.62 5.43
C LEU A 413 -55.23 -9.81 4.86
N GLY A 414 -54.93 -10.93 4.18
CA GLY A 414 -53.55 -11.37 3.89
C GLY A 414 -53.24 -11.68 2.42
N ALA A 415 -53.94 -11.07 1.46
CA ALA A 415 -53.80 -11.41 0.05
C ALA A 415 -53.89 -10.18 -0.88
N LEU A 416 -52.91 -9.27 -0.80
CA LEU A 416 -52.67 -8.25 -1.83
C LEU A 416 -51.20 -7.75 -1.91
N GLU A 417 -50.23 -8.49 -1.38
CA GLU A 417 -48.78 -8.14 -1.43
C GLU A 417 -47.95 -9.02 -2.38
N SER A 418 -48.58 -9.81 -3.25
CA SER A 418 -47.91 -10.74 -4.17
C SER A 418 -48.17 -10.46 -5.67
N ALA A 419 -48.44 -9.20 -6.04
CA ALA A 419 -48.56 -8.76 -7.43
C ALA A 419 -47.95 -7.36 -7.61
N GLY A 420 -46.69 -7.32 -8.08
CA GLY A 420 -45.91 -6.08 -8.18
C GLY A 420 -46.35 -5.16 -9.32
N TYR A 421 -47.26 -4.23 -9.03
CA TYR A 421 -47.58 -3.10 -9.92
C TYR A 421 -47.42 -1.76 -9.19
N ASN A 422 -46.58 -0.88 -9.75
CA ASN A 422 -46.39 0.48 -9.26
C ASN A 422 -47.59 1.36 -9.68
N LEU A 423 -48.36 1.87 -8.71
CA LEU A 423 -49.43 2.84 -8.93
C LEU A 423 -48.94 4.25 -8.62
N SER A 424 -49.15 5.19 -9.55
CA SER A 424 -48.68 6.56 -9.42
C SER A 424 -49.39 7.34 -8.31
N LEU A 425 -48.72 8.41 -7.83
CA LEU A 425 -49.20 9.26 -6.74
C LEU A 425 -50.60 9.86 -7.00
N GLN A 426 -50.95 10.08 -8.27
CA GLN A 426 -52.27 10.57 -8.68
C GLN A 426 -53.42 9.57 -8.44
N ALA A 427 -53.16 8.26 -8.45
CA ALA A 427 -54.18 7.24 -8.18
C ALA A 427 -54.60 7.25 -6.69
N ARG A 428 -53.63 7.43 -5.78
CA ARG A 428 -53.87 7.53 -4.33
C ARG A 428 -54.69 8.77 -3.96
N LEU A 429 -54.40 9.90 -4.60
CA LEU A 429 -55.13 11.16 -4.40
C LEU A 429 -56.60 11.11 -4.90
N ARG A 430 -56.92 10.27 -5.89
CA ARG A 430 -58.31 10.08 -6.35
C ARG A 430 -59.16 9.28 -5.37
N MET A 431 -58.62 8.24 -4.73
CA MET A 431 -59.35 7.51 -3.67
C MET A 431 -59.61 8.38 -2.43
N MET A 432 -58.69 9.26 -2.07
CA MET A 432 -58.86 10.16 -0.94
C MET A 432 -59.98 11.20 -1.16
N LYS A 433 -60.17 11.66 -2.41
CA LYS A 433 -61.33 12.50 -2.78
C LYS A 433 -62.67 11.74 -2.73
N TYR A 434 -62.70 10.46 -3.10
CA TYR A 434 -63.93 9.66 -3.06
C TYR A 434 -64.39 9.37 -1.61
N TRP A 435 -63.44 9.26 -0.67
CA TRP A 435 -63.73 9.04 0.75
C TRP A 435 -64.31 10.29 1.46
N MET A 436 -64.02 11.49 0.96
CA MET A 436 -64.53 12.76 1.50
C MET A 436 -65.94 13.14 1.01
N GLN A 437 -66.56 12.34 0.12
CA GLN A 437 -67.82 12.71 -0.55
C GLN A 437 -69.07 11.97 -0.03
N ILE A 438 -68.95 11.17 1.05
CA ILE A 438 -70.00 10.24 1.53
C ILE A 438 -70.57 10.60 2.92
N ARG A 439 -70.13 11.69 3.57
CA ARG A 439 -70.78 12.22 4.79
C ARG A 439 -70.93 13.74 4.77
N GLY A 440 -72.10 14.18 4.30
CA GLY A 440 -72.70 15.47 4.67
C GLY A 440 -73.95 15.23 5.52
N ASN A 441 -74.33 16.25 6.31
CA ASN A 441 -75.48 16.32 7.22
C ASN A 441 -75.40 15.39 8.46
N ASP A 442 -74.98 15.94 9.59
CA ASP A 442 -75.93 16.64 10.47
C ASP A 442 -75.21 17.71 11.31
N THR A 443 -75.90 18.81 11.58
CA THR A 443 -75.45 19.89 12.48
C THR A 443 -76.11 19.75 13.83
N ASP A 444 -75.35 19.41 14.87
CA ASP A 444 -75.29 20.15 16.14
C ASP A 444 -74.35 19.48 17.15
N HIS A 445 -73.81 20.29 18.07
CA HIS A 445 -72.89 19.91 19.17
C HIS A 445 -71.59 19.16 18.80
N LEU A 446 -70.48 19.91 18.73
CA LEU A 446 -69.37 19.85 19.72
C LEU A 446 -68.14 20.67 19.25
N ILE A 447 -67.98 21.88 19.79
CA ILE A 447 -66.70 22.61 19.73
C ILE A 447 -65.85 22.17 20.92
N SER A 448 -65.06 21.09 20.78
CA SER A 448 -63.90 20.83 21.67
C SER A 448 -63.00 19.64 21.24
N GLU A 449 -62.67 19.47 19.95
CA GLU A 449 -61.61 18.49 19.59
C GLU A 449 -60.88 18.81 18.26
N TYR A 450 -60.42 20.05 18.13
CA TYR A 450 -59.31 20.39 17.22
C TYR A 450 -58.04 20.63 18.05
N ASN A 451 -56.92 20.09 17.53
CA ASN A 451 -55.50 20.33 17.86
C ASN A 451 -54.75 19.09 18.39
N GLY A 452 -53.61 18.81 17.75
CA GLY A 452 -52.83 17.59 17.92
C GLY A 452 -52.35 17.11 16.55
N ASN A 453 -52.95 16.04 16.04
CA ASN A 453 -52.48 15.34 14.83
C ASN A 453 -52.40 16.22 13.57
N THR A 454 -53.32 17.15 13.34
CA THR A 454 -53.27 18.02 12.14
C THR A 454 -52.15 19.06 12.21
N MET A 455 -51.94 19.67 13.38
CA MET A 455 -50.82 20.60 13.61
C MET A 455 -49.49 19.85 13.62
N MET A 456 -49.44 18.63 14.16
CA MET A 456 -48.27 17.76 14.10
C MET A 456 -47.95 17.34 12.66
N LEU A 457 -48.96 17.03 11.83
CA LEU A 457 -48.76 16.69 10.42
C LEU A 457 -48.26 17.91 9.62
N ILE A 458 -48.82 19.09 9.86
CA ILE A 458 -48.34 20.35 9.24
C ILE A 458 -46.91 20.66 9.70
N ALA A 459 -46.61 20.51 10.99
CA ALA A 459 -45.25 20.69 11.52
C ALA A 459 -44.27 19.66 10.94
N VAL A 460 -44.65 18.39 10.82
CA VAL A 460 -43.83 17.34 10.18
C VAL A 460 -43.64 17.61 8.70
N LEU A 461 -44.66 18.06 7.97
CA LEU A 461 -44.53 18.45 6.56
C LEU A 461 -43.71 19.74 6.38
N ALA A 462 -43.80 20.69 7.31
CA ALA A 462 -42.97 21.89 7.32
C ALA A 462 -41.50 21.55 7.66
N VAL A 463 -41.26 20.66 8.62
CA VAL A 463 -39.92 20.14 8.96
C VAL A 463 -39.35 19.29 7.83
N LEU A 464 -40.14 18.44 7.17
CA LEU A 464 -39.72 17.70 5.97
C LEU A 464 -39.49 18.63 4.77
N GLY A 465 -40.28 19.70 4.63
CA GLY A 465 -40.08 20.76 3.64
C GLY A 465 -38.78 21.53 3.88
N LEU A 466 -38.55 21.96 5.12
CA LEU A 466 -37.31 22.60 5.58
C LEU A 466 -36.10 21.67 5.42
N LEU A 467 -36.23 20.39 5.76
CA LEU A 467 -35.19 19.39 5.52
C LEU A 467 -34.94 19.20 4.02
N ASN A 468 -35.95 19.17 3.17
CA ASN A 468 -35.76 19.09 1.71
C ASN A 468 -35.12 20.37 1.14
N SER A 469 -35.46 21.56 1.64
CA SER A 469 -34.80 22.81 1.20
C SER A 469 -33.36 22.89 1.70
N VAL A 470 -33.08 22.49 2.94
CA VAL A 470 -31.71 22.40 3.49
C VAL A 470 -30.88 21.35 2.74
N VAL A 471 -31.45 20.16 2.45
CA VAL A 471 -30.81 19.13 1.61
C VAL A 471 -30.68 19.56 0.15
N GLY A 472 -31.49 20.52 -0.31
CA GLY A 472 -31.32 21.22 -1.58
C GLY A 472 -30.10 22.12 -1.56
N LEU A 473 -30.04 23.06 -0.60
CA LEU A 473 -28.95 24.01 -0.40
C LEU A 473 -27.58 23.31 -0.26
N VAL A 474 -27.49 22.25 0.56
CA VAL A 474 -26.24 21.50 0.82
C VAL A 474 -25.64 20.80 -0.42
N LYS A 475 -26.37 20.72 -1.54
CA LYS A 475 -25.85 20.19 -2.82
C LYS A 475 -25.07 21.22 -3.62
N TYR A 476 -25.54 22.47 -3.60
CA TYR A 476 -24.99 23.58 -4.38
C TYR A 476 -24.08 24.49 -3.55
N GLN A 477 -24.09 24.33 -2.22
CA GLN A 477 -23.20 25.01 -1.30
C GLN A 477 -21.72 24.84 -1.75
N PRO A 478 -21.00 25.95 -2.02
CA PRO A 478 -19.57 25.93 -2.26
C PRO A 478 -18.81 25.39 -1.04
N GLU A 479 -17.91 24.45 -1.28
CA GLU A 479 -16.98 23.88 -0.32
C GLU A 479 -15.55 23.94 -0.91
N ALA A 480 -14.52 23.85 -0.07
CA ALA A 480 -13.12 23.79 -0.52
C ALA A 480 -12.68 25.00 -1.38
N VAL A 481 -13.08 26.20 -0.98
CA VAL A 481 -12.68 27.45 -1.65
C VAL A 481 -11.17 27.64 -1.49
N HIS A 482 -10.47 27.86 -2.59
CA HIS A 482 -9.04 28.15 -2.60
C HIS A 482 -8.63 29.03 -3.79
N LEU A 483 -7.49 29.70 -3.63
CA LEU A 483 -6.91 30.62 -4.59
C LEU A 483 -5.64 30.05 -5.20
N SER A 484 -5.34 30.44 -6.44
CA SER A 484 -4.02 30.33 -7.06
C SER A 484 -3.73 31.60 -7.86
N PHE A 485 -2.47 31.81 -8.24
CA PHE A 485 -2.17 32.73 -9.35
C PHE A 485 -2.72 32.17 -10.67
N GLY A 486 -3.02 33.07 -11.61
CA GLY A 486 -3.25 32.74 -13.01
C GLY A 486 -1.94 32.60 -13.79
N ASP A 487 -1.93 32.96 -15.07
CA ASP A 487 -0.68 32.97 -15.87
C ASP A 487 0.26 34.14 -15.48
N ASP A 488 -0.25 35.12 -14.71
CA ASP A 488 0.49 36.21 -14.08
C ASP A 488 0.09 36.32 -12.59
N VAL A 489 0.93 36.94 -11.75
CA VAL A 489 0.63 37.12 -10.30
C VAL A 489 -0.42 38.19 -10.01
N HIS A 490 -0.77 39.02 -11.00
CA HIS A 490 -1.92 39.94 -10.93
C HIS A 490 -3.25 39.28 -11.32
N ASP A 491 -3.21 38.07 -11.91
CA ASP A 491 -4.39 37.24 -12.12
C ASP A 491 -4.61 36.32 -10.92
N ILE A 492 -5.83 36.24 -10.41
CA ILE A 492 -6.21 35.33 -9.32
C ILE A 492 -7.26 34.34 -9.82
N VAL A 493 -7.04 33.04 -9.61
CA VAL A 493 -8.04 32.01 -9.91
C VAL A 493 -8.73 31.59 -8.62
N VAL A 494 -10.05 31.79 -8.55
CA VAL A 494 -10.89 31.26 -7.47
C VAL A 494 -11.40 29.89 -7.88
N THR A 495 -11.07 28.86 -7.11
CA THR A 495 -11.49 27.48 -7.33
C THR A 495 -12.30 26.96 -6.13
N TRP A 496 -13.41 26.26 -6.38
CA TRP A 496 -14.23 25.62 -5.34
C TRP A 496 -14.93 24.36 -5.85
N SER A 497 -15.55 23.59 -4.95
CA SER A 497 -16.34 22.42 -5.31
C SER A 497 -17.80 22.49 -4.87
N THR A 498 -18.66 21.78 -5.61
CA THR A 498 -20.07 21.54 -5.23
C THR A 498 -20.46 20.08 -5.53
N LYS A 499 -21.55 19.59 -4.93
CA LYS A 499 -22.00 18.19 -5.09
C LYS A 499 -22.84 17.96 -6.34
N GLN A 500 -23.38 19.03 -6.94
CA GLN A 500 -24.19 19.00 -8.16
C GLN A 500 -23.94 20.26 -9.00
N ASP A 501 -24.05 20.10 -10.32
CA ASP A 501 -23.91 21.20 -11.28
C ASP A 501 -24.81 22.38 -10.92
N THR A 502 -24.23 23.57 -10.79
CA THR A 502 -24.95 24.81 -10.57
C THR A 502 -25.38 25.48 -11.87
N GLY A 503 -24.86 25.03 -13.03
CA GLY A 503 -25.04 25.67 -14.35
C GLY A 503 -24.24 26.97 -14.53
N GLU A 504 -23.91 27.65 -13.43
CA GLU A 504 -23.22 28.94 -13.37
C GLU A 504 -22.09 28.87 -12.34
N SER A 505 -20.93 29.46 -12.66
CA SER A 505 -19.80 29.59 -11.74
C SER A 505 -19.45 31.08 -11.63
N ILE A 506 -19.84 31.70 -10.53
CA ILE A 506 -19.78 33.16 -10.34
C ILE A 506 -18.87 33.49 -9.15
N VAL A 507 -18.06 34.54 -9.30
CA VAL A 507 -17.42 35.24 -8.19
C VAL A 507 -17.90 36.69 -8.23
N GLU A 508 -18.43 37.17 -7.11
CA GLU A 508 -18.61 38.60 -6.88
C GLU A 508 -17.46 39.07 -5.98
N TYR A 509 -16.92 40.26 -6.24
CA TYR A 509 -15.70 40.75 -5.59
C TYR A 509 -15.57 42.28 -5.68
N GLY A 510 -14.62 42.86 -4.96
CA GLY A 510 -14.21 44.26 -5.13
C GLY A 510 -13.46 44.85 -3.95
N ILE A 511 -12.99 46.09 -4.12
CA ILE A 511 -12.30 46.86 -3.10
C ILE A 511 -13.34 47.64 -2.29
N GLY A 512 -13.42 47.39 -0.99
CA GLY A 512 -14.39 48.05 -0.11
C GLY A 512 -15.86 47.63 -0.30
N GLY A 513 -16.14 46.64 -1.16
CA GLY A 513 -17.49 46.14 -1.41
C GLY A 513 -17.56 45.23 -2.64
N MET A 514 -18.71 44.58 -2.82
CA MET A 514 -18.98 43.59 -3.86
C MET A 514 -19.53 44.27 -5.11
N ILE A 515 -18.63 44.93 -5.86
CA ILE A 515 -19.00 45.83 -6.98
C ILE A 515 -18.64 45.27 -8.37
N LEU A 516 -17.88 44.18 -8.42
CA LEU A 516 -17.49 43.47 -9.63
C LEU A 516 -18.06 42.04 -9.61
N THR A 517 -18.27 41.49 -10.80
CA THR A 517 -18.70 40.10 -10.99
C THR A 517 -17.89 39.48 -12.12
N ALA A 518 -17.39 38.26 -11.90
CA ALA A 518 -16.72 37.45 -12.89
C ALA A 518 -17.42 36.09 -13.01
N THR A 519 -17.44 35.55 -14.23
CA THR A 519 -18.02 34.23 -14.53
C THR A 519 -16.95 33.32 -15.09
N GLY A 520 -17.08 32.02 -14.79
CA GLY A 520 -16.16 31.00 -15.26
C GLY A 520 -16.89 29.70 -15.61
N ASN A 521 -16.22 28.57 -15.38
CA ASN A 521 -16.75 27.27 -15.77
C ASN A 521 -16.65 26.24 -14.64
N SER A 522 -17.34 25.12 -14.82
CA SER A 522 -17.28 23.97 -13.92
C SER A 522 -17.00 22.68 -14.68
N THR A 523 -16.11 21.85 -14.15
CA THR A 523 -15.79 20.53 -14.69
C THR A 523 -16.27 19.42 -13.75
N LEU A 524 -16.85 18.36 -14.31
CA LEU A 524 -17.27 17.19 -13.53
C LEU A 524 -16.04 16.34 -13.18
N PHE A 525 -15.64 16.36 -11.92
CA PHE A 525 -14.68 15.39 -11.39
C PHE A 525 -15.38 14.06 -11.09
N VAL A 526 -14.75 12.95 -11.50
CA VAL A 526 -15.19 11.59 -11.18
C VAL A 526 -13.99 10.80 -10.69
N ASP A 527 -14.01 10.40 -9.42
CA ASP A 527 -12.93 9.62 -8.82
C ASP A 527 -12.75 8.26 -9.51
N GLY A 528 -11.50 7.78 -9.56
CA GLY A 528 -11.18 6.48 -10.18
C GLY A 528 -11.65 5.27 -9.36
N GLY A 529 -12.06 5.46 -8.10
CA GLY A 529 -12.53 4.44 -7.18
C GLY A 529 -13.78 3.66 -7.63
N LYS A 530 -14.23 2.73 -6.78
CA LYS A 530 -15.31 1.80 -7.10
C LYS A 530 -16.67 2.48 -7.12
N LYS A 531 -16.88 3.48 -6.26
CA LYS A 531 -18.15 4.22 -6.19
C LYS A 531 -18.26 5.30 -7.28
N LYS A 532 -17.16 5.64 -7.96
CA LYS A 532 -17.09 6.77 -8.90
C LYS A 532 -17.67 8.04 -8.28
N HIS A 533 -17.14 8.42 -7.11
CA HIS A 533 -17.57 9.62 -6.40
C HIS A 533 -17.47 10.85 -7.33
N LYS A 534 -18.45 11.74 -7.27
CA LYS A 534 -18.61 12.87 -8.19
C LYS A 534 -18.78 14.17 -7.45
N GLN A 535 -18.17 15.22 -7.99
CA GLN A 535 -18.36 16.61 -7.61
C GLN A 535 -18.06 17.49 -8.82
N TYR A 536 -18.52 18.73 -8.79
CA TYR A 536 -18.23 19.73 -9.81
C TYR A 536 -17.17 20.67 -9.25
N ILE A 537 -16.09 20.87 -10.01
CA ILE A 537 -15.00 21.79 -9.66
C ILE A 537 -15.16 23.04 -10.50
N HIS A 538 -15.42 24.16 -9.84
CA HIS A 538 -15.69 25.46 -10.42
C HIS A 538 -14.39 26.27 -10.44
N ARG A 539 -14.15 27.02 -11.52
CA ARG A 539 -12.98 27.89 -11.69
C ARG A 539 -13.40 29.21 -12.31
N VAL A 540 -13.00 30.32 -11.69
CA VAL A 540 -13.22 31.69 -12.18
C VAL A 540 -11.91 32.45 -12.11
N TRP A 541 -11.50 33.02 -13.24
CA TRP A 541 -10.32 33.90 -13.33
C TRP A 541 -10.74 35.34 -13.08
N LEU A 542 -10.10 35.96 -12.10
CA LEU A 542 -10.17 37.38 -11.82
C LEU A 542 -8.93 38.02 -12.47
N LYS A 543 -9.16 38.91 -13.42
CA LYS A 543 -8.14 39.62 -14.22
C LYS A 543 -8.32 41.12 -14.08
N ASP A 544 -7.35 41.88 -14.57
CA ASP A 544 -7.36 43.35 -14.55
C ASP A 544 -7.54 43.92 -13.12
N LEU A 545 -7.04 43.18 -12.13
CA LEU A 545 -7.11 43.56 -10.72
C LEU A 545 -6.19 44.74 -10.43
N THR A 546 -6.65 45.67 -9.59
CA THR A 546 -5.81 46.79 -9.14
C THR A 546 -4.65 46.23 -8.30
N PRO A 547 -3.38 46.53 -8.61
CA PRO A 547 -2.24 46.03 -7.85
C PRO A 547 -2.22 46.55 -6.40
N GLY A 548 -1.55 45.82 -5.50
CA GLY A 548 -1.34 46.20 -4.10
C GLY A 548 -2.63 46.50 -3.31
N SER A 549 -3.74 45.85 -3.66
CA SER A 549 -5.08 46.17 -3.20
C SER A 549 -5.77 44.99 -2.55
N LYS A 550 -6.51 45.26 -1.46
CA LYS A 550 -7.31 44.25 -0.74
C LYS A 550 -8.69 44.11 -1.37
N TYR A 551 -8.97 42.95 -1.92
CA TYR A 551 -10.28 42.57 -2.46
C TYR A 551 -11.03 41.71 -1.45
N VAL A 552 -12.31 42.01 -1.24
CA VAL A 552 -13.27 41.06 -0.63
C VAL A 552 -13.95 40.28 -1.74
N TYR A 553 -14.28 39.01 -1.51
CA TYR A 553 -14.97 38.16 -2.49
C TYR A 553 -15.81 37.05 -1.85
N HIS A 554 -16.73 36.49 -2.64
CA HIS A 554 -17.40 35.22 -2.40
C HIS A 554 -17.66 34.52 -3.74
N CYS A 555 -17.86 33.21 -3.72
CA CYS A 555 -18.05 32.41 -4.93
C CYS A 555 -19.31 31.54 -4.83
N GLY A 556 -19.90 31.18 -5.96
CA GLY A 556 -21.07 30.30 -6.01
C GLY A 556 -21.97 30.54 -7.22
N SER A 557 -23.27 30.51 -6.99
CA SER A 557 -24.32 30.84 -7.95
C SER A 557 -25.62 31.22 -7.21
N PRO A 558 -26.70 31.61 -7.90
CA PRO A 558 -28.03 31.82 -7.29
C PRO A 558 -28.60 30.60 -6.53
N LEU A 559 -28.00 29.41 -6.65
CA LEU A 559 -28.38 28.19 -5.93
C LEU A 559 -27.63 27.99 -4.60
N GLY A 560 -26.52 28.70 -4.38
CA GLY A 560 -25.68 28.60 -3.18
C GLY A 560 -24.41 29.44 -3.28
N TRP A 561 -24.11 30.18 -2.20
CA TRP A 561 -22.95 31.08 -2.09
C TRP A 561 -22.05 30.65 -0.93
N SER A 562 -20.75 30.91 -1.06
CA SER A 562 -19.76 30.69 0.00
C SER A 562 -19.89 31.72 1.13
N ASP A 563 -19.10 31.54 2.18
CA ASP A 563 -18.77 32.64 3.09
C ASP A 563 -18.01 33.76 2.36
N MET A 564 -17.89 34.92 3.01
CA MET A 564 -17.08 36.05 2.57
C MET A 564 -15.60 35.83 2.92
N PHE A 565 -14.73 36.01 1.92
CA PHE A 565 -13.28 35.92 2.02
C PHE A 565 -12.61 37.23 1.56
N TYR A 566 -11.29 37.29 1.64
CA TYR A 566 -10.50 38.37 1.06
C TYR A 566 -9.16 37.85 0.54
N PHE A 567 -8.55 38.57 -0.41
CA PHE A 567 -7.15 38.41 -0.79
C PHE A 567 -6.51 39.78 -1.03
N GLU A 568 -5.19 39.81 -1.12
CA GLU A 568 -4.41 41.02 -1.44
C GLU A 568 -3.63 40.77 -2.73
N THR A 569 -3.69 41.71 -3.66
CA THR A 569 -3.05 41.58 -4.98
C THR A 569 -1.58 41.96 -4.91
N ALA A 570 -0.78 41.33 -5.78
CA ALA A 570 0.62 41.69 -5.96
C ALA A 570 0.76 43.20 -6.28
N PRO A 571 1.81 43.88 -5.79
CA PRO A 571 2.00 45.32 -6.01
C PRO A 571 2.45 45.62 -7.45
N GLU A 572 2.22 46.86 -7.89
CA GLU A 572 2.54 47.30 -9.26
C GLU A 572 4.05 47.28 -9.54
N ASP A 573 4.87 47.73 -8.58
CA ASP A 573 6.33 47.66 -8.68
C ASP A 573 6.86 46.27 -8.26
N GLN A 574 6.75 45.33 -9.20
CA GLN A 574 7.30 43.99 -9.08
C GLN A 574 8.84 43.96 -8.94
N GLU A 575 9.58 45.01 -9.31
CA GLU A 575 11.05 44.98 -9.20
C GLU A 575 11.56 45.28 -7.79
N ASN A 576 10.82 46.08 -7.01
CA ASN A 576 11.16 46.45 -5.64
C ASN A 576 10.31 45.75 -4.56
N TRP A 577 9.30 44.96 -4.94
CA TRP A 577 8.55 44.12 -4.01
C TRP A 577 9.47 43.15 -3.28
N SER A 578 9.29 43.03 -1.96
CA SER A 578 9.99 42.06 -1.11
C SER A 578 9.02 40.98 -0.61
N PRO A 579 8.65 40.01 -1.46
CA PRO A 579 7.63 39.01 -1.12
C PRO A 579 8.08 38.10 0.01
N GLU A 580 7.13 37.73 0.86
CA GLU A 580 7.26 36.80 1.97
C GLU A 580 6.31 35.61 1.77
N LEU A 581 6.85 34.40 1.78
CA LEU A 581 6.13 33.16 1.48
C LEU A 581 6.28 32.16 2.62
N VAL A 582 5.30 31.27 2.74
CA VAL A 582 5.39 30.09 3.58
C VAL A 582 5.44 28.81 2.74
N ILE A 583 6.37 27.92 3.07
CA ILE A 583 6.76 26.78 2.23
C ILE A 583 6.88 25.52 3.09
N PHE A 584 6.21 24.45 2.68
CA PHE A 584 6.20 23.16 3.36
C PHE A 584 5.72 22.05 2.42
N GLY A 585 6.00 20.80 2.73
CA GLY A 585 5.28 19.65 2.17
C GLY A 585 4.67 18.79 3.28
N ASP A 586 4.07 17.66 2.90
CA ASP A 586 3.86 16.54 3.81
C ASP A 586 2.98 16.89 5.03
N MET A 587 1.93 17.69 4.82
CA MET A 587 1.05 18.14 5.90
C MET A 587 0.07 17.05 6.35
N GLY A 588 -0.56 16.35 5.39
CA GLY A 588 -1.64 15.41 5.65
C GLY A 588 -2.93 16.02 6.17
N ASN A 589 -3.93 15.16 6.41
CA ASN A 589 -5.24 15.52 6.93
C ASN A 589 -5.58 14.90 8.31
N GLU A 590 -4.70 14.07 8.87
CA GLU A 590 -4.95 13.37 10.15
C GLU A 590 -4.24 14.03 11.35
N ASN A 591 -3.05 14.59 11.15
CA ASN A 591 -2.26 15.25 12.20
C ASN A 591 -2.01 16.73 11.88
N ALA A 592 -1.55 17.08 10.66
CA ALA A 592 -1.61 18.43 10.08
C ALA A 592 -1.10 19.56 11.01
N GLN A 593 -0.03 19.27 11.76
CA GLN A 593 0.35 20.00 12.96
C GLN A 593 0.58 21.50 12.75
N SER A 594 1.15 21.90 11.59
CA SER A 594 1.40 23.30 11.27
C SER A 594 0.13 24.11 10.94
N LEU A 595 -0.98 23.47 10.57
CA LEU A 595 -2.15 24.16 10.00
C LEU A 595 -2.71 25.26 10.91
N GLY A 596 -2.82 25.00 12.22
CA GLY A 596 -3.38 25.97 13.17
C GLY A 596 -2.54 27.25 13.26
N ARG A 597 -1.22 27.14 13.12
CA ARG A 597 -0.29 28.28 13.12
C ARG A 597 -0.26 28.99 11.77
N LEU A 598 -0.27 28.22 10.67
CA LEU A 598 -0.40 28.75 9.31
C LEU A 598 -1.69 29.59 9.17
N GLN A 599 -2.79 29.16 9.78
CA GLN A 599 -4.04 29.91 9.81
C GLN A 599 -3.92 31.25 10.54
N ASP A 600 -3.38 31.27 11.77
CA ASP A 600 -3.17 32.53 12.53
C ASP A 600 -2.28 33.51 11.75
N GLU A 601 -1.17 33.02 11.20
CA GLU A 601 -0.18 33.85 10.52
C GLU A 601 -0.69 34.37 9.16
N THR A 602 -1.49 33.58 8.46
CA THR A 602 -2.24 34.01 7.26
C THR A 602 -3.25 35.10 7.59
N GLN A 603 -4.06 34.93 8.65
CA GLN A 603 -5.04 35.94 9.07
C GLN A 603 -4.40 37.24 9.55
N ARG A 604 -3.15 37.17 10.04
CA ARG A 604 -2.33 38.32 10.42
C ARG A 604 -1.59 38.97 9.24
N GLY A 605 -1.71 38.43 8.03
CA GLY A 605 -1.10 38.99 6.81
C GLY A 605 0.43 38.86 6.74
N LEU A 606 1.00 37.76 7.25
CA LEU A 606 2.46 37.55 7.23
C LEU A 606 3.00 37.09 5.86
N TYR A 607 2.14 36.64 4.96
CA TYR A 607 2.53 35.99 3.71
C TYR A 607 1.78 36.57 2.52
N ASP A 608 2.47 36.67 1.39
CA ASP A 608 1.91 37.00 0.08
C ASP A 608 1.42 35.75 -0.67
N ALA A 609 2.02 34.57 -0.41
CA ALA A 609 1.65 33.29 -1.03
C ALA A 609 2.08 32.06 -0.20
N VAL A 610 1.48 30.91 -0.51
CA VAL A 610 1.85 29.59 0.04
C VAL A 610 2.45 28.71 -1.07
N ILE A 611 3.47 27.90 -0.75
CA ILE A 611 3.95 26.81 -1.61
C ILE A 611 3.83 25.48 -0.83
N HIS A 612 2.92 24.60 -1.26
CA HIS A 612 2.76 23.24 -0.72
C HIS A 612 3.39 22.20 -1.66
N VAL A 613 4.50 21.61 -1.21
CA VAL A 613 5.41 20.76 -1.99
C VAL A 613 5.03 19.27 -1.89
N GLY A 614 3.84 18.92 -2.37
CA GLY A 614 3.36 17.53 -2.50
C GLY A 614 2.96 16.82 -1.20
N ASP A 615 2.40 15.61 -1.37
CA ASP A 615 1.88 14.71 -0.32
C ASP A 615 0.84 15.38 0.59
N PHE A 616 -0.23 15.86 -0.05
CA PHE A 616 -1.24 16.71 0.55
C PHE A 616 -2.02 16.02 1.67
N ALA A 617 -2.70 14.91 1.34
CA ALA A 617 -3.64 14.22 2.22
C ALA A 617 -3.20 12.81 2.61
N TYR A 618 -2.04 12.34 2.12
CA TYR A 618 -1.60 10.94 2.17
C TYR A 618 -2.69 9.99 1.67
N ASP A 619 -2.77 9.92 0.33
CA ASP A 619 -3.79 9.30 -0.52
C ASP A 619 -5.08 10.15 -0.69
N MET A 620 -5.06 11.24 -1.47
CA MET A 620 -6.26 12.06 -1.72
C MET A 620 -7.45 11.23 -2.26
N ASN A 621 -7.18 10.19 -3.02
CA ASN A 621 -8.14 9.24 -3.56
C ASN A 621 -8.86 8.36 -2.51
N SER A 622 -8.38 8.32 -1.26
CA SER A 622 -8.76 7.26 -0.33
C SER A 622 -10.22 7.40 0.07
N HIS A 623 -10.87 6.24 0.24
CA HIS A 623 -12.32 6.12 0.48
C HIS A 623 -13.21 6.69 -0.65
N ASP A 624 -12.80 6.52 -1.91
CA ASP A 624 -13.43 7.08 -3.11
C ASP A 624 -13.39 8.63 -3.09
N ALA A 625 -12.17 9.19 -3.06
CA ALA A 625 -11.83 10.62 -2.98
C ALA A 625 -12.24 11.42 -1.73
N ARG A 626 -12.96 10.81 -0.77
CA ARG A 626 -13.38 11.48 0.48
C ARG A 626 -12.20 12.09 1.27
N VAL A 627 -11.05 11.42 1.31
CA VAL A 627 -9.85 11.93 2.01
C VAL A 627 -9.35 13.24 1.40
N GLY A 628 -9.35 13.35 0.07
CA GLY A 628 -9.08 14.59 -0.65
C GLY A 628 -10.14 15.66 -0.39
N ASP A 629 -11.42 15.31 -0.30
CA ASP A 629 -12.48 16.28 0.04
C ASP A 629 -12.31 16.85 1.46
N GLU A 630 -11.94 16.00 2.42
CA GLU A 630 -11.69 16.37 3.80
C GLU A 630 -10.45 17.29 3.90
N PHE A 631 -9.37 16.95 3.20
CA PHE A 631 -8.18 17.80 3.10
C PHE A 631 -8.46 19.18 2.47
N MET A 632 -9.15 19.24 1.33
CA MET A 632 -9.41 20.51 0.66
C MET A 632 -10.28 21.47 1.50
N LYS A 633 -11.22 20.92 2.29
CA LYS A 633 -12.00 21.70 3.28
C LYS A 633 -11.16 22.16 4.46
N GLN A 634 -10.23 21.34 4.91
CA GLN A 634 -9.30 21.66 5.99
C GLN A 634 -8.38 22.84 5.61
N ILE A 635 -7.81 22.84 4.40
CA ILE A 635 -6.90 23.92 3.96
C ILE A 635 -7.60 25.22 3.56
N GLN A 636 -8.92 25.24 3.34
CA GLN A 636 -9.70 26.45 3.03
C GLN A 636 -9.45 27.59 4.03
N SER A 637 -9.17 27.25 5.29
CA SER A 637 -8.79 28.18 6.37
C SER A 637 -7.57 29.07 6.06
N VAL A 638 -6.70 28.63 5.16
CA VAL A 638 -5.51 29.34 4.64
C VAL A 638 -5.69 29.68 3.15
N ALA A 639 -6.06 28.68 2.35
CA ALA A 639 -6.06 28.75 0.90
C ALA A 639 -7.15 29.66 0.30
N ALA A 640 -8.19 30.03 1.05
CA ALA A 640 -9.17 31.04 0.63
C ALA A 640 -8.68 32.49 0.84
N TYR A 641 -7.50 32.69 1.42
CA TYR A 641 -6.95 34.02 1.71
C TYR A 641 -5.62 34.31 1.01
N LEU A 642 -4.90 33.27 0.57
CA LEU A 642 -3.61 33.36 -0.10
C LEU A 642 -3.58 32.48 -1.35
N PRO A 643 -2.92 32.92 -2.44
CA PRO A 643 -2.52 32.05 -3.55
C PRO A 643 -1.78 30.81 -3.04
N TYR A 644 -2.36 29.64 -3.28
CA TYR A 644 -1.92 28.36 -2.72
C TYR A 644 -1.27 27.51 -3.82
N MET A 645 0.01 27.77 -4.07
CA MET A 645 0.77 27.15 -5.15
C MET A 645 1.23 25.74 -4.76
N THR A 646 1.24 24.80 -5.69
CA THR A 646 1.49 23.38 -5.40
C THR A 646 2.34 22.65 -6.44
N CYS A 647 3.01 21.57 -6.07
CA CYS A 647 3.44 20.50 -6.99
C CYS A 647 2.99 19.14 -6.42
N ALA A 648 2.84 18.09 -7.25
CA ALA A 648 2.36 16.81 -6.74
C ALA A 648 3.48 15.98 -6.09
N GLY A 649 3.11 15.17 -5.10
CA GLY A 649 3.96 14.14 -4.49
C GLY A 649 3.53 12.73 -4.87
N ASN A 650 4.19 11.73 -4.29
CA ASN A 650 3.90 10.32 -4.62
C ASN A 650 2.54 9.82 -4.13
N HIS A 651 1.94 10.47 -3.12
CA HIS A 651 0.60 10.14 -2.64
C HIS A 651 -0.53 10.71 -3.51
N GLU A 652 -0.18 11.43 -4.58
CA GLU A 652 -1.12 11.94 -5.58
C GLU A 652 -1.15 11.13 -6.89
N GLU A 653 -0.24 10.18 -7.09
CA GLU A 653 0.02 9.46 -8.36
C GLU A 653 -1.22 8.82 -9.02
N LYS A 654 -2.14 8.37 -8.17
CA LYS A 654 -3.19 7.43 -8.51
C LYS A 654 -4.15 7.99 -9.55
N TYR A 655 -4.60 7.06 -10.39
CA TYR A 655 -5.45 7.36 -11.54
C TYR A 655 -4.82 8.42 -12.47
N ASN A 656 -3.48 8.48 -12.53
CA ASN A 656 -2.70 9.49 -13.23
C ASN A 656 -2.99 10.90 -12.68
N PHE A 657 -2.68 11.11 -11.41
CA PHE A 657 -2.80 12.41 -10.71
C PHE A 657 -4.21 13.04 -10.77
N SER A 658 -5.26 12.22 -10.86
CA SER A 658 -6.59 12.73 -11.19
C SER A 658 -7.21 13.61 -10.10
N ASN A 659 -6.91 13.34 -8.83
CA ASN A 659 -7.36 14.20 -7.72
C ASN A 659 -6.60 15.53 -7.72
N TYR A 660 -5.28 15.52 -7.97
CA TYR A 660 -4.47 16.73 -8.06
C TYR A 660 -4.92 17.62 -9.22
N ARG A 661 -4.82 17.11 -10.45
CA ARG A 661 -5.21 17.80 -11.70
C ARG A 661 -6.65 18.35 -11.68
N ALA A 662 -7.57 17.62 -11.05
CA ALA A 662 -8.97 18.05 -11.02
C ALA A 662 -9.25 19.13 -9.99
N ARG A 663 -8.53 19.15 -8.87
CA ARG A 663 -8.81 20.04 -7.72
C ARG A 663 -8.04 21.34 -7.77
N PHE A 664 -6.73 21.28 -8.03
CA PHE A 664 -5.88 22.47 -8.07
C PHE A 664 -5.95 23.14 -9.46
N THR A 665 -5.58 24.42 -9.50
CA THR A 665 -5.36 25.18 -10.73
C THR A 665 -4.02 25.87 -10.58
N MET A 666 -3.16 25.78 -11.59
CA MET A 666 -1.81 26.35 -11.59
C MET A 666 -1.53 26.99 -12.97
N PRO A 667 -0.58 27.93 -13.07
CA PRO A 667 -0.21 28.60 -14.33
C PRO A 667 0.10 27.62 -15.48
N GLY A 668 -0.19 28.03 -16.73
CA GLY A 668 0.22 27.29 -17.93
C GLY A 668 -0.63 26.05 -18.30
N ASP A 669 -0.12 25.26 -19.26
CA ASP A 669 -0.87 24.21 -19.97
C ASP A 669 -0.56 22.77 -19.54
N SER A 670 0.22 22.59 -18.47
CA SER A 670 0.71 21.28 -18.00
C SER A 670 -0.28 20.46 -17.17
N GLU A 671 -1.53 20.94 -17.04
CA GLU A 671 -2.50 20.49 -16.03
C GLU A 671 -2.01 20.70 -14.58
N GLY A 672 -1.08 21.65 -14.39
CA GLY A 672 -0.51 22.05 -13.10
C GLY A 672 0.57 21.13 -12.53
N LEU A 673 1.06 20.16 -13.31
CA LEU A 673 2.15 19.26 -12.88
C LEU A 673 3.52 19.95 -12.87
N PHE A 674 3.75 20.87 -13.81
CA PHE A 674 4.96 21.70 -13.86
C PHE A 674 4.66 23.07 -14.46
N TYR A 675 5.17 24.13 -13.87
CA TYR A 675 4.88 25.50 -14.29
C TYR A 675 5.88 26.46 -13.65
N SER A 676 5.91 27.69 -14.13
CA SER A 676 6.72 28.75 -13.55
C SER A 676 5.87 30.00 -13.31
N PHE A 677 6.28 30.85 -12.37
CA PHE A 677 5.67 32.14 -12.12
C PHE A 677 6.70 33.14 -11.57
N ASN A 678 6.43 34.42 -11.77
CA ASN A 678 7.32 35.50 -11.39
C ASN A 678 6.73 36.29 -10.23
N MET A 679 7.44 36.38 -9.11
CA MET A 679 6.96 37.06 -7.90
C MET A 679 8.09 37.90 -7.31
N GLY A 680 7.97 39.22 -7.44
CA GLY A 680 9.03 40.14 -7.03
C GLY A 680 10.34 39.88 -7.81
N PRO A 681 11.51 39.85 -7.13
CA PRO A 681 12.81 39.55 -7.74
C PRO A 681 13.06 38.04 -7.96
N VAL A 682 12.03 37.20 -7.84
CA VAL A 682 12.14 35.73 -7.91
C VAL A 682 11.35 35.16 -9.09
N HIS A 683 11.99 34.26 -9.81
CA HIS A 683 11.36 33.34 -10.75
C HIS A 683 11.25 31.96 -10.09
N PHE A 684 10.01 31.52 -9.84
CA PHE A 684 9.69 30.24 -9.23
C PHE A 684 9.36 29.19 -10.27
N VAL A 685 9.81 27.95 -10.06
CA VAL A 685 9.63 26.83 -11.00
C VAL A 685 9.20 25.57 -10.27
N ALA A 686 7.96 25.13 -10.50
CA ALA A 686 7.41 23.87 -10.02
C ALA A 686 7.79 22.71 -10.95
N ILE A 687 8.20 21.57 -10.38
CA ILE A 687 8.54 20.35 -11.12
C ILE A 687 7.83 19.10 -10.60
N GLU A 688 7.42 18.23 -11.51
CA GLU A 688 6.86 16.91 -11.20
C GLU A 688 8.01 15.90 -11.03
N THR A 689 8.35 15.52 -9.80
CA THR A 689 9.38 14.49 -9.53
C THR A 689 8.89 13.07 -9.83
N GLU A 690 7.57 12.84 -9.81
CA GLU A 690 7.01 11.49 -9.89
C GLU A 690 7.00 10.93 -11.32
N ALA A 691 7.14 11.80 -12.34
CA ALA A 691 7.34 11.39 -13.73
C ALA A 691 8.58 10.48 -13.93
N TYR A 692 9.58 10.58 -13.05
CA TYR A 692 10.77 9.73 -13.05
C TYR A 692 10.49 8.31 -12.49
N TYR A 693 9.54 8.18 -11.56
CA TYR A 693 9.26 6.93 -10.82
C TYR A 693 8.06 6.15 -11.36
N PHE A 694 7.12 6.84 -12.02
CA PHE A 694 5.89 6.25 -12.59
C PHE A 694 5.85 6.29 -14.13
N MET A 695 6.93 5.82 -14.77
CA MET A 695 7.11 5.84 -16.23
C MET A 695 5.92 5.28 -17.05
N ASN A 696 5.13 4.37 -16.49
CA ASN A 696 3.89 3.82 -17.10
C ASN A 696 2.86 4.89 -17.48
N TYR A 697 2.87 6.06 -16.83
CA TYR A 697 2.01 7.21 -17.15
C TYR A 697 2.77 8.33 -17.85
N GLY A 698 4.11 8.25 -17.91
CA GLY A 698 4.93 9.44 -17.70
C GLY A 698 6.15 9.64 -18.59
N LEU A 699 6.63 8.69 -19.40
CA LEU A 699 7.88 8.92 -20.15
C LEU A 699 7.78 10.10 -21.14
N LYS A 700 6.61 10.27 -21.78
CA LYS A 700 6.29 11.44 -22.62
C LYS A 700 6.12 12.72 -21.80
N GLN A 701 5.67 12.62 -20.55
CA GLN A 701 5.53 13.74 -19.61
C GLN A 701 6.89 14.21 -19.10
N LEU A 702 7.80 13.28 -18.77
CA LEU A 702 9.19 13.54 -18.39
C LEU A 702 9.92 14.32 -19.50
N VAL A 703 9.83 13.85 -20.75
CA VAL A 703 10.45 14.53 -21.90
C VAL A 703 9.84 15.93 -22.10
N LYS A 704 8.50 16.07 -22.04
CA LYS A 704 7.81 17.36 -22.09
C LYS A 704 8.29 18.32 -21.00
N GLN A 705 8.33 17.86 -19.74
CA GLN A 705 8.78 18.64 -18.59
C GLN A 705 10.21 19.10 -18.80
N TYR A 706 11.13 18.21 -19.16
CA TYR A 706 12.54 18.56 -19.33
C TYR A 706 12.73 19.54 -20.50
N GLU A 707 12.00 19.38 -21.62
CA GLU A 707 12.01 20.34 -22.74
C GLU A 707 11.46 21.70 -22.38
N TRP A 708 10.41 21.75 -21.57
CA TRP A 708 9.82 22.99 -21.08
C TRP A 708 10.78 23.66 -20.09
N LEU A 709 11.32 22.90 -19.13
CA LEU A 709 12.21 23.35 -18.07
C LEU A 709 13.54 23.88 -18.60
N ASP A 710 14.17 23.24 -19.59
CA ASP A 710 15.39 23.77 -20.22
C ASP A 710 15.12 25.10 -20.96
N LYS A 711 13.92 25.29 -21.54
CA LYS A 711 13.53 26.55 -22.21
C LYS A 711 13.19 27.65 -21.21
N ASP A 712 12.38 27.34 -20.21
CA ASP A 712 11.95 28.22 -19.13
C ASP A 712 13.17 28.75 -18.36
N LEU A 713 14.08 27.86 -17.94
CA LEU A 713 15.34 28.25 -17.32
C LEU A 713 16.27 29.01 -18.28
N THR A 714 16.31 28.68 -19.58
CA THR A 714 17.08 29.48 -20.56
C THR A 714 16.53 30.91 -20.67
N GLU A 715 15.20 31.05 -20.71
CA GLU A 715 14.51 32.34 -20.76
C GLU A 715 14.78 33.15 -19.48
N ALA A 716 14.58 32.56 -18.31
CA ALA A 716 14.85 33.17 -17.02
C ALA A 716 16.33 33.57 -16.84
N ASN A 717 17.26 32.90 -17.52
CA ASN A 717 18.70 33.22 -17.51
C ASN A 717 19.15 34.30 -18.51
N LYS A 718 18.27 34.83 -19.36
CA LYS A 718 18.63 35.98 -20.21
C LYS A 718 19.10 37.17 -19.36
N PRO A 719 20.10 37.96 -19.81
CA PRO A 719 20.65 39.07 -19.02
C PRO A 719 19.59 40.07 -18.52
N GLU A 720 18.62 40.41 -19.37
CA GLU A 720 17.49 41.28 -19.06
C GLU A 720 16.58 40.68 -17.97
N ASN A 721 16.28 39.38 -18.05
CA ASN A 721 15.42 38.68 -17.11
C ASN A 721 16.10 38.52 -15.74
N ARG A 722 17.39 38.12 -15.70
CA ARG A 722 18.19 38.06 -14.46
C ARG A 722 18.45 39.44 -13.83
N ALA A 723 18.42 40.53 -14.59
CA ALA A 723 18.57 41.88 -14.05
C ALA A 723 17.31 42.36 -13.29
N GLN A 724 16.13 41.90 -13.71
CA GLN A 724 14.86 42.09 -12.99
C GLN A 724 14.72 41.07 -11.86
N ARG A 725 14.86 39.78 -12.19
CA ARG A 725 14.60 38.60 -11.34
C ARG A 725 15.87 37.77 -11.19
N PRO A 726 16.81 38.19 -10.34
CA PRO A 726 18.09 37.51 -10.19
C PRO A 726 17.98 36.18 -9.47
N TRP A 727 16.88 35.87 -8.78
CA TRP A 727 16.69 34.60 -8.08
C TRP A 727 15.90 33.62 -8.93
N ILE A 728 16.45 32.43 -9.19
CA ILE A 728 15.68 31.28 -9.67
C ILE A 728 15.55 30.27 -8.54
N VAL A 729 14.31 29.98 -8.14
CA VAL A 729 13.97 29.04 -7.08
C VAL A 729 13.14 27.90 -7.66
N THR A 730 13.63 26.66 -7.57
CA THR A 730 12.86 25.47 -7.98
C THR A 730 12.20 24.82 -6.76
N PHE A 731 11.05 24.17 -6.96
CA PHE A 731 10.47 23.29 -5.95
C PHE A 731 9.87 22.03 -6.56
N GLY A 732 10.12 20.89 -5.92
CA GLY A 732 9.66 19.57 -6.31
C GLY A 732 9.56 18.66 -5.10
N HIS A 733 8.78 17.60 -5.17
CA HIS A 733 8.51 16.79 -3.98
C HIS A 733 9.74 15.98 -3.53
N ARG A 734 10.28 15.10 -4.38
CA ARG A 734 11.40 14.21 -3.99
C ARG A 734 12.77 14.87 -4.05
N PRO A 735 13.54 14.94 -2.94
CA PRO A 735 14.87 15.54 -2.92
C PRO A 735 15.92 14.77 -3.73
N MET A 736 16.88 15.51 -4.30
CA MET A 736 18.10 14.90 -4.87
C MET A 736 19.10 14.42 -3.80
N TYR A 737 19.01 14.97 -2.59
CA TYR A 737 19.94 14.75 -1.48
C TYR A 737 19.21 14.77 -0.13
N CYS A 738 19.41 13.75 0.70
CA CYS A 738 18.91 13.71 2.08
C CYS A 738 19.80 12.84 2.97
N SER A 739 19.79 13.09 4.28
CA SER A 739 20.66 12.40 5.25
C SER A 739 19.93 11.50 6.24
N ASN A 740 18.73 11.11 5.84
CA ASN A 740 17.80 10.31 6.58
C ASN A 740 18.29 8.84 6.58
N ALA A 741 17.80 8.01 7.51
CA ALA A 741 18.33 6.68 7.83
C ALA A 741 17.45 5.51 7.34
N ASN A 742 16.28 5.84 6.81
CA ASN A 742 15.71 5.18 5.65
C ASN A 742 16.75 5.09 4.50
N ALA A 743 16.53 4.16 3.57
CA ALA A 743 17.51 3.81 2.52
C ALA A 743 16.84 3.88 1.14
N ASP A 744 16.09 4.95 0.97
CA ASP A 744 15.15 5.30 -0.07
C ASP A 744 15.69 6.47 -0.92
N ASP A 745 14.78 7.22 -1.53
CA ASP A 745 14.95 7.74 -2.89
C ASP A 745 15.99 8.85 -3.04
N CYS A 746 16.44 9.45 -1.93
CA CYS A 746 17.42 10.54 -1.86
C CYS A 746 18.75 10.19 -1.14
N THR A 747 18.88 8.99 -0.56
CA THR A 747 20.10 8.55 0.16
C THR A 747 21.13 7.85 -0.74
N ASN A 748 20.69 7.41 -1.91
CA ASN A 748 21.53 6.75 -2.90
C ASN A 748 22.31 7.79 -3.73
N HIS A 749 23.51 7.44 -4.21
CA HIS A 749 24.30 8.40 -5.00
C HIS A 749 23.76 8.60 -6.43
N GLU A 750 22.90 7.70 -6.94
CA GLU A 750 22.36 7.73 -8.31
C GLU A 750 20.83 7.68 -8.26
N THR A 751 20.21 8.76 -7.78
CA THR A 751 18.75 8.92 -7.71
C THR A 751 18.19 9.31 -9.08
N LEU A 752 16.96 8.89 -9.40
CA LEU A 752 16.37 9.15 -10.72
C LEU A 752 16.17 10.65 -10.98
N VAL A 753 15.82 11.42 -9.95
CA VAL A 753 15.71 12.89 -10.04
C VAL A 753 17.08 13.53 -10.35
N ARG A 754 18.14 13.08 -9.66
CA ARG A 754 19.49 13.66 -9.79
C ARG A 754 20.15 13.31 -11.12
N VAL A 755 20.33 12.02 -11.41
CA VAL A 755 21.10 11.55 -12.58
C VAL A 755 20.24 11.22 -13.79
N GLY A 756 18.91 11.19 -13.65
CA GLY A 756 17.99 10.85 -14.73
C GLY A 756 17.79 9.35 -14.92
N LEU A 757 17.38 8.98 -16.13
CA LEU A 757 17.04 7.60 -16.48
C LEU A 757 18.28 6.66 -16.43
N PRO A 758 18.15 5.44 -15.87
CA PRO A 758 19.28 4.52 -15.69
C PRO A 758 20.00 4.18 -17.00
N PHE A 759 21.26 3.73 -16.88
CA PHE A 759 22.16 3.30 -17.97
C PHE A 759 22.61 4.40 -18.94
N PHE A 760 21.87 5.51 -19.06
CA PHE A 760 22.17 6.59 -19.98
C PHE A 760 22.33 7.98 -19.31
N ASN A 761 21.89 8.12 -18.06
CA ASN A 761 21.84 9.37 -17.30
C ASN A 761 21.16 10.50 -18.09
N TRP A 762 20.05 10.17 -18.76
CA TRP A 762 19.29 11.14 -19.56
C TRP A 762 18.22 11.82 -18.72
N PHE A 763 18.02 13.11 -18.97
CA PHE A 763 17.02 13.95 -18.32
C PHE A 763 17.22 14.16 -16.80
N GLY A 764 18.44 13.98 -16.27
CA GLY A 764 18.73 14.28 -14.86
C GLY A 764 18.67 15.79 -14.55
N LEU A 765 18.09 16.15 -13.41
CA LEU A 765 17.85 17.56 -13.07
C LEU A 765 19.09 18.28 -12.53
N GLU A 766 20.04 17.59 -11.90
CA GLU A 766 21.17 18.27 -11.26
C GLU A 766 22.05 19.02 -12.27
N ASP A 767 22.44 18.37 -13.36
CA ASP A 767 23.25 18.99 -14.41
C ASP A 767 22.49 20.14 -15.09
N LEU A 768 21.15 20.02 -15.22
CA LEU A 768 20.29 21.06 -15.78
C LEU A 768 20.22 22.30 -14.87
N PHE A 769 20.00 22.11 -13.57
CA PHE A 769 19.93 23.18 -12.57
C PHE A 769 21.29 23.83 -12.33
N PHE A 770 22.37 23.06 -12.37
CA PHE A 770 23.74 23.59 -12.31
C PHE A 770 24.08 24.43 -13.56
N LYS A 771 23.80 23.90 -14.77
CA LYS A 771 23.94 24.63 -16.06
C LYS A 771 23.22 25.97 -16.04
N HIS A 772 21.98 25.98 -15.55
CA HIS A 772 21.11 27.16 -15.50
C HIS A 772 21.23 28.00 -14.24
N LYS A 773 22.22 27.72 -13.38
CA LYS A 773 22.52 28.51 -12.19
C LYS A 773 21.30 28.74 -11.29
N VAL A 774 20.50 27.70 -11.07
CA VAL A 774 19.40 27.72 -10.08
C VAL A 774 19.99 28.04 -8.71
N ASP A 775 19.40 29.00 -8.01
CA ASP A 775 19.97 29.56 -6.77
C ASP A 775 19.62 28.68 -5.55
N LEU A 776 18.35 28.29 -5.45
CA LEU A 776 17.78 27.52 -4.35
C LEU A 776 16.82 26.46 -4.91
N GLU A 777 16.87 25.27 -4.33
CA GLU A 777 16.00 24.15 -4.64
C GLU A 777 15.30 23.68 -3.37
N ILE A 778 13.97 23.65 -3.40
CA ILE A 778 13.14 23.30 -2.25
C ILE A 778 12.49 21.93 -2.47
N TRP A 779 12.57 21.11 -1.43
CA TRP A 779 12.17 19.71 -1.44
C TRP A 779 11.32 19.36 -0.23
N ALA A 780 10.66 18.22 -0.31
CA ALA A 780 9.77 17.69 0.71
C ALA A 780 10.04 16.18 0.84
N HIS A 781 8.99 15.34 0.94
CA HIS A 781 9.02 13.87 0.91
C HIS A 781 9.65 13.19 2.14
N GLU A 782 10.84 13.64 2.52
CA GLU A 782 11.50 13.24 3.74
C GLU A 782 10.84 13.96 4.92
N HIS A 783 10.27 13.21 5.85
CA HIS A 783 9.50 13.71 6.99
C HIS A 783 10.35 14.43 8.07
N SER A 784 11.03 15.50 7.66
CA SER A 784 12.03 16.24 8.43
C SER A 784 12.35 17.61 7.79
N TYR A 785 13.06 18.45 8.53
CA TYR A 785 13.76 19.62 7.98
C TYR A 785 15.25 19.33 7.81
N GLU A 786 15.80 19.54 6.62
CA GLU A 786 17.25 19.51 6.40
C GLU A 786 17.70 20.65 5.48
N ARG A 787 18.64 21.47 5.97
CA ARG A 787 19.35 22.46 5.14
C ARG A 787 20.73 21.93 4.79
N LEU A 788 21.01 21.85 3.49
CA LEU A 788 22.30 21.44 2.96
C LEU A 788 23.20 22.66 2.76
N PHE A 789 24.51 22.40 2.65
CA PHE A 789 25.41 23.35 2.01
C PHE A 789 25.12 23.44 0.50
N PRO A 790 25.59 24.48 -0.22
CA PRO A 790 25.67 24.49 -1.67
C PRO A 790 26.30 23.19 -2.21
N MET A 791 25.63 22.50 -3.13
CA MET A 791 26.03 21.14 -3.55
C MET A 791 25.99 20.95 -5.07
N TYR A 792 26.97 20.22 -5.57
CA TYR A 792 26.95 19.65 -6.93
C TYR A 792 27.74 18.34 -6.96
N ASN A 793 27.14 17.30 -7.51
CA ASN A 793 27.69 15.95 -7.68
C ASN A 793 28.34 15.40 -6.39
N PHE A 794 27.57 15.39 -5.30
CA PHE A 794 28.00 15.01 -3.94
C PHE A 794 29.18 15.81 -3.35
N ARG A 795 29.50 16.99 -3.91
CA ARG A 795 30.57 17.88 -3.41
C ARG A 795 30.02 19.21 -2.95
N VAL A 796 30.50 19.65 -1.78
CA VAL A 796 30.17 20.96 -1.20
C VAL A 796 30.87 22.07 -1.98
N GLN A 797 30.10 23.06 -2.42
CA GLN A 797 30.51 24.16 -3.31
C GLN A 797 30.29 25.54 -2.64
N ASN A 798 30.63 25.62 -1.34
CA ASN A 798 30.58 26.83 -0.52
C ASN A 798 31.29 28.02 -1.19
N GLY A 799 30.76 29.23 -0.99
CA GLY A 799 31.43 30.45 -1.43
C GLY A 799 32.75 30.70 -0.69
N SER A 800 32.73 30.54 0.65
CA SER A 800 33.92 30.55 1.51
C SER A 800 33.75 29.66 2.75
N ARG A 801 34.81 29.48 3.55
CA ARG A 801 34.74 28.67 4.79
C ARG A 801 33.95 29.35 5.91
N SER A 802 34.00 30.69 6.01
CA SER A 802 33.32 31.48 7.05
C SER A 802 31.94 31.97 6.63
N ALA A 803 31.71 32.16 5.34
CA ALA A 803 30.42 32.52 4.75
C ALA A 803 30.11 31.52 3.60
N PRO A 804 29.54 30.35 3.92
CA PRO A 804 29.31 29.29 2.92
C PRO A 804 28.20 29.64 1.92
N TYR A 805 27.19 30.39 2.38
CA TYR A 805 26.01 30.82 1.60
C TYR A 805 26.14 32.22 0.97
N THR A 806 27.35 32.77 0.92
CA THR A 806 27.65 34.06 0.26
C THR A 806 28.51 33.81 -0.97
N ASN A 807 28.00 34.16 -2.16
CA ASN A 807 28.63 33.86 -3.46
C ASN A 807 28.95 32.36 -3.65
N TYR A 808 28.00 31.50 -3.30
CA TYR A 808 28.09 30.07 -3.48
C TYR A 808 28.17 29.65 -4.95
N ARG A 809 28.64 28.42 -5.19
CA ARG A 809 29.07 27.96 -6.53
C ARG A 809 28.28 26.78 -7.08
N ALA A 810 27.21 26.39 -6.41
CA ALA A 810 26.21 25.40 -6.84
C ALA A 810 24.90 25.62 -6.05
N PRO A 811 23.75 25.04 -6.47
CA PRO A 811 22.47 25.28 -5.81
C PRO A 811 22.48 24.95 -4.32
N VAL A 812 21.70 25.68 -3.53
CA VAL A 812 21.40 25.34 -2.14
C VAL A 812 20.15 24.46 -2.12
N HIS A 813 20.15 23.39 -1.34
CA HIS A 813 18.97 22.53 -1.18
C HIS A 813 18.40 22.66 0.24
N ILE A 814 17.08 22.79 0.34
CA ILE A 814 16.33 22.76 1.61
C ILE A 814 15.22 21.72 1.50
N VAL A 815 15.18 20.79 2.44
CA VAL A 815 14.10 19.82 2.65
C VAL A 815 13.20 20.37 3.76
N THR A 816 11.89 20.48 3.52
CA THR A 816 10.89 20.99 4.49
C THR A 816 9.60 20.15 4.47
N GLY A 817 9.75 18.83 4.33
CA GLY A 817 8.66 17.85 4.24
C GLY A 817 8.08 17.46 5.60
N SER A 818 7.85 18.40 6.52
CA SER A 818 7.44 18.06 7.90
C SER A 818 6.32 18.93 8.47
N ALA A 819 5.33 19.34 7.68
CA ALA A 819 4.20 20.12 8.20
C ALA A 819 3.21 19.32 9.09
N GLY A 820 3.28 17.98 9.08
CA GLY A 820 2.59 17.17 10.08
C GLY A 820 1.99 15.85 9.61
N CYS A 821 2.64 15.13 8.70
CA CYS A 821 2.14 13.86 8.17
C CYS A 821 1.81 12.81 9.25
N LYS A 822 0.95 11.86 8.87
CA LYS A 822 0.55 10.73 9.72
C LYS A 822 1.59 9.60 9.82
N GLU A 823 2.56 9.58 8.91
CA GLU A 823 3.56 8.52 8.84
C GLU A 823 4.66 8.68 9.91
N GLY A 824 4.79 9.88 10.47
CA GLY A 824 5.64 10.20 11.61
C GLY A 824 6.70 11.22 11.24
N ARG A 825 7.93 10.98 11.71
CA ARG A 825 9.10 11.81 11.38
C ARG A 825 10.27 10.91 11.04
N GLU A 826 11.07 11.36 10.09
CA GLU A 826 12.26 10.63 9.70
C GLU A 826 13.42 10.79 10.67
N LYS A 827 14.25 9.76 10.70
CA LYS A 827 15.43 9.70 11.55
C LYS A 827 16.67 9.91 10.71
N PHE A 828 17.50 10.87 11.11
CA PHE A 828 18.80 11.08 10.48
C PHE A 828 19.81 9.95 10.76
N VAL A 829 20.77 9.78 9.85
CA VAL A 829 21.93 8.92 10.12
C VAL A 829 22.71 9.41 11.36
N PRO A 830 23.24 8.52 12.23
CA PRO A 830 23.79 8.92 13.53
C PRO A 830 24.98 9.89 13.49
N ARG A 831 25.70 9.96 12.37
CA ARG A 831 26.79 10.91 12.13
C ARG A 831 26.42 11.76 10.93
N GLN A 832 26.27 13.07 11.15
CA GLN A 832 26.01 14.05 10.10
C GLN A 832 27.09 14.02 8.99
N PRO A 833 26.75 13.63 7.74
CA PRO A 833 27.60 13.87 6.58
C PRO A 833 27.97 15.34 6.40
N SER A 834 29.14 15.57 5.80
CA SER A 834 29.79 16.89 5.69
C SER A 834 29.07 17.91 4.78
N TRP A 835 28.12 17.47 3.97
CA TRP A 835 27.33 18.32 3.08
C TRP A 835 26.02 18.81 3.70
N SER A 836 25.64 18.25 4.85
CA SER A 836 24.46 18.62 5.62
C SER A 836 24.83 19.70 6.62
N ALA A 837 24.16 20.85 6.59
CA ALA A 837 24.49 21.99 7.45
C ALA A 837 23.64 22.01 8.73
N PHE A 838 22.33 21.78 8.61
CA PHE A 838 21.38 21.73 9.73
C PHE A 838 20.31 20.66 9.51
N ARG A 839 19.78 20.09 10.61
CA ARG A 839 18.79 19.02 10.63
C ARG A 839 17.80 19.21 11.78
N SER A 840 16.53 18.92 11.54
CA SER A 840 15.54 18.74 12.58
C SER A 840 14.51 17.67 12.20
N SER A 841 14.08 16.87 13.18
CA SER A 841 12.94 15.97 13.08
C SER A 841 11.71 16.55 13.79
N ASP A 842 11.74 17.86 14.08
CA ASP A 842 10.57 18.60 14.55
C ASP A 842 9.56 18.74 13.41
N TYR A 843 8.26 18.75 13.71
CA TYR A 843 7.28 19.23 12.71
C TYR A 843 7.32 20.77 12.63
N GLY A 844 7.00 21.30 11.45
CA GLY A 844 7.03 22.73 11.16
C GLY A 844 7.21 23.03 9.67
N TYR A 845 7.47 24.30 9.37
CA TYR A 845 7.49 24.85 8.01
C TYR A 845 8.58 25.93 7.85
N THR A 846 8.99 26.17 6.60
CA THR A 846 9.93 27.23 6.24
C THR A 846 9.18 28.52 5.89
N ARG A 847 9.63 29.66 6.41
CA ARG A 847 9.32 30.98 5.86
C ARG A 847 10.45 31.42 4.94
N MET A 848 10.13 32.06 3.82
CA MET A 848 11.10 32.64 2.90
C MET A 848 10.76 34.10 2.63
N LYS A 849 11.76 34.99 2.66
CA LYS A 849 11.62 36.39 2.27
C LYS A 849 12.66 36.80 1.24
N ALA A 850 12.21 37.21 0.07
CA ALA A 850 13.08 37.76 -0.97
C ALA A 850 13.30 39.26 -0.68
N TYR A 851 14.29 39.57 0.16
CA TYR A 851 14.55 40.94 0.63
C TYR A 851 14.86 41.92 -0.51
N ASN A 852 15.64 41.48 -1.50
CA ASN A 852 15.99 42.26 -2.69
C ASN A 852 16.71 41.38 -3.72
N LYS A 853 17.24 42.01 -4.77
CA LYS A 853 18.00 41.41 -5.87
C LYS A 853 19.31 40.69 -5.48
N THR A 854 19.78 40.80 -4.24
CA THR A 854 21.05 40.19 -3.77
C THR A 854 20.94 39.42 -2.45
N HIS A 855 19.84 39.55 -1.71
CA HIS A 855 19.60 38.89 -0.43
C HIS A 855 18.27 38.12 -0.43
N LEU A 856 18.35 36.82 -0.16
CA LEU A 856 17.21 35.93 0.06
C LEU A 856 17.37 35.30 1.46
N TYR A 857 16.32 35.35 2.27
CA TYR A 857 16.33 34.90 3.65
C TYR A 857 15.36 33.74 3.85
N LEU A 858 15.77 32.72 4.59
CA LEU A 858 14.89 31.63 5.01
C LEU A 858 15.04 31.34 6.50
N GLU A 859 13.92 30.95 7.12
CA GLU A 859 13.89 30.46 8.49
C GLU A 859 12.96 29.27 8.66
N GLN A 860 13.35 28.30 9.48
CA GLN A 860 12.52 27.14 9.83
C GLN A 860 11.83 27.37 11.17
N VAL A 861 10.51 27.32 11.17
CA VAL A 861 9.66 27.33 12.36
C VAL A 861 9.48 25.89 12.86
N SER A 862 9.48 25.69 14.18
CA SER A 862 9.18 24.40 14.84
C SER A 862 7.87 24.50 15.62
N ASP A 863 6.88 23.68 15.25
CA ASP A 863 5.62 23.58 15.98
C ASP A 863 5.79 22.85 17.30
N ASP A 864 6.75 21.92 17.39
CA ASP A 864 7.08 21.20 18.64
C ASP A 864 7.69 22.12 19.72
N LYS A 865 8.13 23.31 19.31
CA LYS A 865 8.70 24.34 20.18
C LYS A 865 7.85 25.61 20.14
N GLU A 866 6.54 25.45 20.01
CA GLU A 866 5.55 26.53 20.12
C GLU A 866 5.74 27.67 19.09
N GLY A 867 6.38 27.39 17.96
CA GLY A 867 6.69 28.38 16.92
C GLY A 867 8.09 28.99 17.03
N GLU A 868 9.00 28.40 17.82
CA GLU A 868 10.42 28.80 17.82
C GLU A 868 11.03 28.65 16.42
N VAL A 869 11.78 29.67 16.00
CA VAL A 869 12.60 29.58 14.79
C VAL A 869 13.90 28.84 15.13
N ILE A 870 14.01 27.61 14.65
CA ILE A 870 15.10 26.68 14.98
C ILE A 870 16.30 26.78 14.04
N ASP A 871 16.12 27.34 12.85
CA ASP A 871 17.19 27.57 11.89
C ASP A 871 16.95 28.86 11.07
N ARG A 872 18.04 29.51 10.64
CA ARG A 872 18.03 30.75 9.85
C ARG A 872 19.19 30.74 8.85
N VAL A 873 18.93 31.13 7.61
CA VAL A 873 19.97 31.26 6.58
C VAL A 873 19.74 32.49 5.70
N TRP A 874 20.84 33.19 5.39
CA TRP A 874 20.88 34.20 4.34
C TRP A 874 21.63 33.64 3.14
N LEU A 875 20.99 33.63 1.98
CA LEU A 875 21.61 33.42 0.69
C LEU A 875 21.97 34.80 0.12
N ILE A 876 23.25 35.04 -0.13
CA ILE A 876 23.77 36.37 -0.49
C ILE A 876 24.60 36.28 -1.76
N LYS A 877 24.39 37.22 -2.70
CA LYS A 877 25.17 37.33 -3.94
C LYS A 877 25.67 38.77 -4.14
N ASP A 878 26.97 38.97 -4.36
CA ASP A 878 27.51 40.30 -4.69
C ASP A 878 27.10 40.75 -6.12
N ASN A 879 26.67 39.80 -6.95
CA ASN A 879 26.29 40.00 -8.34
C ASN A 879 25.02 39.19 -8.61
N ILE A 880 24.12 39.71 -9.44
CA ILE A 880 22.85 39.06 -9.81
C ILE A 880 23.04 37.62 -10.32
N LEU A 881 24.12 37.35 -11.06
CA LEU A 881 24.45 36.03 -11.58
C LEU A 881 25.33 35.22 -10.61
N PRO A 882 24.94 33.97 -10.26
CA PRO A 882 25.78 33.10 -9.45
C PRO A 882 27.14 32.79 -10.08
N ARG A 883 28.18 32.78 -9.23
CA ARG A 883 29.58 32.47 -9.61
C ARG A 883 29.82 30.96 -9.66
N TYR A 884 28.96 30.24 -10.37
CA TYR A 884 29.14 28.80 -10.58
C TYR A 884 30.38 28.62 -11.45
N VAL A 885 31.24 27.69 -11.06
CA VAL A 885 32.48 27.44 -11.80
C VAL A 885 32.10 26.73 -13.09
N ASP A 886 32.62 27.18 -14.24
CA ASP A 886 32.53 26.41 -15.46
C ASP A 886 33.26 25.08 -15.25
N VAL A 887 32.49 24.03 -14.95
CA VAL A 887 32.96 22.65 -14.95
C VAL A 887 33.13 22.27 -16.42
N THR A 888 34.22 22.77 -17.01
CA THR A 888 34.74 22.28 -18.28
C THR A 888 34.86 20.78 -18.16
N VAL A 889 34.02 20.07 -18.92
CA VAL A 889 33.95 18.62 -18.94
C VAL A 889 35.36 18.10 -19.24
N LYS A 890 35.98 17.48 -18.25
CA LYS A 890 37.19 16.70 -18.48
C LYS A 890 36.75 15.37 -19.09
N ASN A 891 36.84 15.33 -20.42
CA ASN A 891 36.68 14.17 -21.28
C ASN A 891 37.28 12.89 -20.69
#